data_AF-A0A5N9A761-F1
#
_entry.id   AF-A0A5N9A761-F1
#
_cell.length_a   1.000
_cell.length_b   1.000
_cell.length_c   1.000
_cell.angle_alpha   90.00
_cell.angle_beta   90.00
_cell.angle_gamma   90.00
#
_symmetry.space_group_name_H-M   'P 1'
#
loop_
_entity.id
_entity.type
_entity.pdbx_description
1 polymer ?
#
loop_
_entity_poly.entity_id
_entity_poly.type
_entity_poly.pdbx_seq_one_letter_code
_entity_poly.pdbx_strand_id
1 'polypeptide(L)'
;MTSGQTPDIETELAKLPPAVLDAYRAANDAVRESFGEEEIGLWAKEGLTIGTQTVRSWESAIEYYNVSPEVSKFLSFPSFMQWARCGTYLAQDSPTLAVAFFKSSVTIVPNLRPQYIPRWAGLGRSLYKGTWKSSTLASKFFEVSPDLVRNLPFWDVEVFASLIEALSFKSYDVAGECLVLGRDVLPGMGREREPFLAMARALIDTSWREVKTCLELVPRALQQVDESQTGRFLKLGERLAKVGLRDTSRFLSDGTQALSKVPQGSQGYILDLCDALVVITPDAVPPFLRSLDDVLNRITVSQLDTWFQHGAHLLQENPESGIAFFKIESNTSESMLETLSSSLELDRVKGILRLYCRALSGAGLEIFDTQELVQRNIGWVDEDTASTDGTKVFLPPVVDHYTNKQDNFAWFKVVSTHQVAHLEFGSFEYQFEKDATQFEDRRHAAEQEMLERKKAERAAAQQAHELAAQLLASGTEGDIDMSPGYFDPNADSLRTYTDIGRLLEIFENGRLAFDIFTVLEDCRLDYRIKVEYPGIRTASSRVQNETLEKRPRIEDMPLQQGMVELLIHMSLDQFQDLPVAKEYQEAGEMLSKILHELRNAEANVEDTGEATLRAYEIISRIPNQQEEEEEFEEQDLEEPGDFSEEEYESLVDQLQAGMDASAEGSEGESYESPDPVDYRGDFKPEMVQLMTKLQADEGDQGDAQPMTQEMLEQLLQESSELELDAEQGEIDTDMSTFAQNIMKEAGTPPPNSEPGEGYGPLLHDDDSGGELEAREPETYLYDEWDFRANDYKPRWCIVKEKVVEEGDPNFYTESLKTYTALSNHIRRQFELIMPESMRKTYRLVDGEDIDLNAALEAWCDLRMGVPPDEKIYWHRNRNRRDVAVVFLLDMSASTAEAIDEGRQMVDDRDAPDDPVEYMVWLRRRREGLVRRNYKRIIDLEKEGTTLLINALESIGDTYGIYGFSGYGRENVEFYVIKDINEAFSDKIKRRIDKVTPLHATRMGAAIRHAATKLENQEANTKIMFLISDGRPQDRGYSREGVEKEYAVHDTHMALVEARRKQITPFCLTVDKAGHDYLKSMCGDMGYEVLADIWSLPERLPMLYRQLTALR
;
A
#
# COMPACT_ATOMS: atom_id res chain seq x y z
N MET A 1 -62.90 -45.06 -56.35
CA MET A 1 -63.26 -44.46 -57.66
C MET A 1 -62.52 -43.14 -57.78
N THR A 2 -61.99 -42.87 -58.98
CA THR A 2 -61.20 -41.71 -59.44
C THR A 2 -59.88 -41.50 -58.69
N SER A 3 -58.71 -42.02 -59.12
CA SER A 3 -57.98 -41.72 -60.36
C SER A 3 -57.98 -40.22 -60.71
N GLY A 4 -57.57 -39.39 -59.76
CA GLY A 4 -57.16 -38.02 -60.01
C GLY A 4 -55.66 -38.02 -60.29
N GLN A 5 -55.28 -37.67 -61.52
CA GLN A 5 -53.90 -37.42 -61.92
C GLN A 5 -53.20 -36.57 -60.85
N THR A 6 -52.12 -37.08 -60.25
CA THR A 6 -51.12 -36.20 -59.64
C THR A 6 -50.72 -35.23 -60.76
N PRO A 7 -50.95 -33.90 -60.62
CA PRO A 7 -50.31 -32.96 -61.52
C PRO A 7 -48.82 -33.28 -61.42
N ASP A 8 -48.20 -33.47 -62.58
CA ASP A 8 -46.81 -33.88 -62.69
C ASP A 8 -45.97 -32.89 -61.86
N ILE A 9 -45.48 -33.34 -60.70
CA ILE A 9 -44.92 -32.46 -59.67
C ILE A 9 -43.69 -31.75 -60.23
N GLU A 10 -43.00 -32.38 -61.19
CA GLU A 10 -41.93 -31.76 -61.97
C GLU A 10 -42.43 -30.58 -62.81
N THR A 11 -43.62 -30.65 -63.41
CA THR A 11 -44.19 -29.51 -64.17
C THR A 11 -44.62 -28.37 -63.27
N GLU A 12 -45.05 -28.63 -62.04
CA GLU A 12 -45.35 -27.58 -61.06
C GLU A 12 -44.07 -26.97 -60.45
N LEU A 13 -43.06 -27.78 -60.14
CA LEU A 13 -41.74 -27.31 -59.68
C LEU A 13 -40.98 -26.54 -60.77
N ALA A 14 -41.15 -26.89 -62.05
CA ALA A 14 -40.57 -26.16 -63.18
C ALA A 14 -41.09 -24.72 -63.33
N LYS A 15 -42.17 -24.34 -62.62
CA LYS A 15 -42.66 -22.95 -62.55
C LYS A 15 -41.87 -22.08 -61.56
N LEU A 16 -41.09 -22.70 -60.67
CA LEU A 16 -40.15 -22.03 -59.76
C LEU A 16 -38.77 -21.90 -60.42
N PRO A 17 -37.81 -21.15 -59.84
CA PRO A 17 -36.45 -21.07 -60.37
C PRO A 17 -35.83 -22.46 -60.59
N PRO A 18 -35.05 -22.66 -61.68
CA PRO A 18 -34.58 -23.99 -62.12
C PRO A 18 -33.80 -24.75 -61.04
N ALA A 19 -33.11 -24.02 -60.15
CA ALA A 19 -32.37 -24.59 -59.03
C ALA A 19 -33.24 -25.44 -58.06
N VAL A 20 -34.54 -25.16 -57.94
CA VAL A 20 -35.47 -25.96 -57.11
C VAL A 20 -35.71 -27.33 -57.71
N LEU A 21 -35.93 -27.39 -59.04
CA LEU A 21 -36.16 -28.63 -59.76
C LEU A 21 -34.89 -29.51 -59.78
N ASP A 22 -33.72 -28.88 -59.91
CA ASP A 22 -32.44 -29.57 -59.87
C ASP A 22 -32.17 -30.18 -58.47
N ALA A 23 -32.45 -29.43 -57.39
CA ALA A 23 -32.34 -29.94 -56.02
C ALA A 23 -33.31 -31.10 -55.74
N TYR A 24 -34.56 -31.00 -56.22
CA TYR A 24 -35.54 -32.09 -56.11
C TYR A 24 -35.07 -33.37 -56.81
N ARG A 25 -34.58 -33.25 -58.06
CA ARG A 25 -34.09 -34.41 -58.83
C ARG A 25 -32.88 -35.06 -58.17
N ALA A 26 -31.93 -34.27 -57.67
CA ALA A 26 -30.76 -34.76 -56.96
C ALA A 26 -31.11 -35.51 -55.67
N ALA A 27 -32.15 -35.08 -54.94
CA ALA A 27 -32.58 -35.69 -53.69
C ALA A 27 -33.53 -36.89 -53.87
N ASN A 28 -34.31 -36.94 -54.96
CA ASN A 28 -35.36 -37.93 -55.20
C ASN A 28 -34.83 -39.37 -55.16
N ASP A 29 -33.66 -39.62 -55.78
CA ASP A 29 -33.07 -40.97 -55.81
C ASP A 29 -32.65 -41.45 -54.41
N ALA A 30 -32.12 -40.56 -53.57
CA ALA A 30 -31.69 -40.89 -52.21
C ALA A 30 -32.87 -41.01 -51.22
N VAL A 31 -33.92 -40.20 -51.38
CA VAL A 31 -35.14 -40.27 -50.54
C VAL A 31 -35.98 -41.52 -50.86
N ARG A 32 -35.93 -42.01 -52.10
CA ARG A 32 -36.56 -43.28 -52.53
C ARG A 32 -36.04 -44.51 -51.79
N GLU A 33 -34.83 -44.44 -51.24
CA GLU A 33 -34.26 -45.51 -50.41
C GLU A 33 -34.87 -45.52 -49.00
N SER A 34 -35.46 -44.40 -48.55
CA SER A 34 -35.97 -44.22 -47.17
C SER A 34 -37.50 -44.28 -47.05
N PHE A 35 -38.26 -43.93 -48.09
CA PHE A 35 -39.73 -43.80 -48.05
C PHE A 35 -40.44 -44.50 -49.21
N GLY A 36 -41.72 -44.84 -49.02
CA GLY A 36 -42.56 -45.46 -50.07
C GLY A 36 -43.06 -44.48 -51.15
N GLU A 37 -43.58 -44.99 -52.27
CA GLU A 37 -44.09 -44.20 -53.41
C GLU A 37 -45.16 -43.14 -53.02
N GLU A 38 -46.10 -43.48 -52.14
CA GLU A 38 -47.12 -42.52 -51.65
C GLU A 38 -46.52 -41.43 -50.75
N GLU A 39 -45.49 -41.79 -49.98
CA GLU A 39 -44.78 -40.91 -49.04
C GLU A 39 -43.89 -39.90 -49.78
N ILE A 40 -43.25 -40.33 -50.87
CA ILE A 40 -42.46 -39.47 -51.77
C ILE A 40 -43.37 -38.42 -52.43
N GLY A 41 -44.58 -38.81 -52.84
CA GLY A 41 -45.56 -37.86 -53.38
C GLY A 41 -45.95 -36.77 -52.36
N LEU A 42 -46.04 -37.12 -51.08
CA LEU A 42 -46.30 -36.17 -50.00
C LEU A 42 -45.08 -35.29 -49.68
N TRP A 43 -43.87 -35.84 -49.66
CA TRP A 43 -42.61 -35.09 -49.53
C TRP A 43 -42.43 -34.05 -50.64
N ALA A 44 -42.61 -34.47 -51.89
CA ALA A 44 -42.48 -33.60 -53.05
C ALA A 44 -43.52 -32.46 -53.03
N LYS A 45 -44.76 -32.77 -52.62
CA LYS A 45 -45.84 -31.79 -52.45
C LYS A 45 -45.57 -30.80 -51.31
N GLU A 46 -44.97 -31.24 -50.20
CA GLU A 46 -44.60 -30.35 -49.10
C GLU A 46 -43.47 -29.40 -49.50
N GLY A 47 -42.46 -29.86 -50.24
CA GLY A 47 -41.41 -28.99 -50.79
C GLY A 47 -41.93 -27.95 -51.79
N LEU A 48 -42.90 -28.30 -52.64
CA LEU A 48 -43.62 -27.34 -53.48
C LEU A 48 -44.41 -26.33 -52.65
N THR A 49 -45.01 -26.78 -51.55
CA THR A 49 -45.74 -25.92 -50.60
C THR A 49 -44.77 -24.93 -49.94
N ILE A 50 -43.60 -25.36 -49.49
CA ILE A 50 -42.55 -24.50 -48.94
C ILE A 50 -42.13 -23.44 -49.98
N GLY A 51 -41.85 -23.85 -51.22
CA GLY A 51 -41.36 -22.98 -52.29
C GLY A 51 -42.33 -21.90 -52.76
N THR A 52 -43.62 -22.03 -52.42
CA THR A 52 -44.71 -21.14 -52.87
C THR A 52 -45.26 -20.23 -51.78
N GLN A 53 -44.73 -20.27 -50.55
CA GLN A 53 -45.24 -19.42 -49.45
C GLN A 53 -45.00 -17.92 -49.69
N THR A 54 -43.82 -17.54 -50.18
CA THR A 54 -43.46 -16.15 -50.51
C THR A 54 -42.62 -16.08 -51.80
N VAL A 55 -42.37 -14.88 -52.31
CA VAL A 55 -41.59 -14.64 -53.54
C VAL A 55 -40.16 -15.20 -53.46
N ARG A 56 -39.58 -15.35 -52.25
CA ARG A 56 -38.23 -15.91 -52.04
C ARG A 56 -38.21 -17.27 -51.34
N SER A 57 -39.36 -17.88 -51.03
CA SER A 57 -39.40 -19.17 -50.32
C SER A 57 -38.85 -20.35 -51.13
N TRP A 58 -38.59 -20.15 -52.43
CA TRP A 58 -37.89 -21.12 -53.28
C TRP A 58 -36.47 -21.44 -52.74
N GLU A 59 -35.80 -20.52 -52.05
CA GLU A 59 -34.51 -20.78 -51.39
C GLU A 59 -34.65 -21.82 -50.26
N SER A 60 -35.72 -21.72 -49.47
CA SER A 60 -36.04 -22.67 -48.40
C SER A 60 -36.40 -24.05 -48.96
N ALA A 61 -37.05 -24.10 -50.13
CA ALA A 61 -37.39 -25.36 -50.80
C ALA A 61 -36.14 -26.08 -51.35
N ILE A 62 -35.16 -25.34 -51.86
CA ILE A 62 -33.87 -25.92 -52.28
C ILE A 62 -33.20 -26.61 -51.10
N GLU A 63 -33.08 -25.93 -49.97
CA GLU A 63 -32.44 -26.47 -48.77
C GLU A 63 -33.22 -27.63 -48.17
N TYR A 64 -34.57 -27.56 -48.18
CA TYR A 64 -35.42 -28.69 -47.80
C TYR A 64 -35.11 -29.95 -48.61
N TYR A 65 -35.05 -29.84 -49.94
CA TYR A 65 -34.74 -30.98 -50.80
C TYR A 65 -33.31 -31.48 -50.59
N ASN A 66 -32.31 -30.58 -50.48
CA ASN A 66 -30.92 -30.96 -50.25
C ASN A 66 -30.72 -31.72 -48.92
N VAL A 67 -31.43 -31.32 -47.87
CA VAL A 67 -31.28 -31.88 -46.51
C VAL A 67 -32.16 -33.11 -46.26
N SER A 68 -33.25 -33.27 -47.02
CA SER A 68 -34.21 -34.37 -46.85
C SER A 68 -33.59 -35.78 -46.83
N PRO A 69 -32.62 -36.15 -47.70
CA PRO A 69 -31.99 -37.47 -47.68
C PRO A 69 -31.19 -37.77 -46.40
N GLU A 70 -30.60 -36.75 -45.79
CA GLU A 70 -29.81 -36.90 -44.56
C GLU A 70 -30.75 -37.03 -43.35
N VAL A 71 -31.82 -36.23 -43.30
CA VAL A 71 -32.78 -36.20 -42.19
C VAL A 71 -33.71 -37.41 -42.20
N SER A 72 -34.05 -37.95 -43.39
CA SER A 72 -34.91 -39.15 -43.53
C SER A 72 -34.32 -40.39 -42.87
N LYS A 73 -32.99 -40.46 -42.72
CA LYS A 73 -32.28 -41.57 -42.06
C LYS A 73 -32.57 -41.64 -40.55
N PHE A 74 -32.95 -40.52 -39.93
CA PHE A 74 -33.09 -40.41 -38.46
C PHE A 74 -34.54 -40.26 -37.99
N LEU A 75 -35.49 -39.97 -38.88
CA LEU A 75 -36.89 -39.72 -38.54
C LEU A 75 -37.83 -40.70 -39.22
N SER A 76 -38.83 -41.19 -38.47
CA SER A 76 -39.97 -41.89 -39.07
C SER A 76 -40.76 -40.93 -39.97
N PHE A 77 -41.40 -41.43 -41.02
CA PHE A 77 -42.14 -40.61 -41.97
C PHE A 77 -43.14 -39.61 -41.31
N PRO A 78 -43.91 -39.97 -40.25
CA PRO A 78 -44.74 -38.99 -39.54
C PRO A 78 -43.95 -37.86 -38.87
N SER A 79 -42.81 -38.18 -38.25
CA SER A 79 -41.94 -37.19 -37.59
C SER A 79 -41.19 -36.33 -38.61
N PHE A 80 -40.80 -36.93 -39.73
CA PHE A 80 -40.21 -36.24 -40.88
C PHE A 80 -41.19 -35.24 -41.50
N MET A 81 -42.45 -35.63 -41.68
CA MET A 81 -43.49 -34.71 -42.13
C MET A 81 -43.80 -33.61 -41.09
N GLN A 82 -43.69 -33.90 -39.80
CA GLN A 82 -43.79 -32.89 -38.75
C GLN A 82 -42.64 -31.88 -38.82
N TRP A 83 -41.41 -32.34 -39.03
CA TRP A 83 -40.23 -31.49 -39.30
C TRP A 83 -40.43 -30.61 -40.54
N ALA A 84 -40.87 -31.21 -41.66
CA ALA A 84 -41.13 -30.50 -42.91
C ALA A 84 -42.17 -29.39 -42.73
N ARG A 85 -43.29 -29.69 -42.04
CA ARG A 85 -44.33 -28.70 -41.72
C ARG A 85 -43.83 -27.57 -40.82
N CYS A 86 -42.94 -27.86 -39.87
CA CYS A 86 -42.29 -26.80 -39.08
C CYS A 86 -41.53 -25.83 -39.99
N GLY A 87 -40.76 -26.36 -40.94
CA GLY A 87 -40.08 -25.55 -41.96
C GLY A 87 -41.05 -24.77 -42.87
N THR A 88 -42.21 -25.36 -43.23
CA THR A 88 -43.28 -24.65 -43.96
C THR A 88 -43.81 -23.46 -43.18
N TYR A 89 -44.08 -23.62 -41.87
CA TYR A 89 -44.52 -22.51 -41.01
C TYR A 89 -43.44 -21.43 -40.87
N LEU A 90 -42.16 -21.80 -40.76
CA LEU A 90 -41.06 -20.85 -40.73
C LEU A 90 -40.91 -20.10 -42.06
N ALA A 91 -41.12 -20.78 -43.20
CA ALA A 91 -41.02 -20.19 -44.54
C ALA A 91 -42.16 -19.21 -44.86
N GLN A 92 -43.30 -19.33 -44.17
CA GLN A 92 -44.38 -18.33 -44.19
C GLN A 92 -43.96 -17.03 -43.50
N ASP A 93 -43.24 -17.15 -42.38
CA ASP A 93 -42.79 -16.01 -41.59
C ASP A 93 -41.54 -15.33 -42.22
N SER A 94 -40.54 -16.13 -42.60
CA SER A 94 -39.32 -15.67 -43.27
C SER A 94 -38.58 -16.81 -44.00
N PRO A 95 -38.30 -16.68 -45.31
CA PRO A 95 -37.52 -17.66 -46.07
C PRO A 95 -36.12 -17.92 -45.50
N THR A 96 -35.44 -16.89 -45.00
CA THR A 96 -34.08 -17.00 -44.43
C THR A 96 -34.07 -17.80 -43.13
N LEU A 97 -35.15 -17.73 -42.35
CA LEU A 97 -35.33 -18.49 -41.12
C LEU A 97 -35.51 -19.98 -41.41
N ALA A 98 -36.35 -20.30 -42.40
CA ALA A 98 -36.55 -21.67 -42.84
C ALA A 98 -35.29 -22.28 -43.45
N VAL A 99 -34.50 -21.50 -44.21
CA VAL A 99 -33.18 -21.93 -44.72
C VAL A 99 -32.23 -22.29 -43.57
N ALA A 100 -32.11 -21.44 -42.55
CA ALA A 100 -31.26 -21.72 -41.39
C ALA A 100 -31.74 -22.97 -40.61
N PHE A 101 -33.06 -23.11 -40.41
CA PHE A 101 -33.65 -24.30 -39.79
C PHE A 101 -33.31 -25.58 -40.55
N PHE A 102 -33.48 -25.61 -41.87
CA PHE A 102 -33.18 -26.78 -42.68
C PHE A 102 -31.68 -27.10 -42.69
N LYS A 103 -30.81 -26.11 -42.86
CA LYS A 103 -29.34 -26.32 -42.80
C LYS A 103 -28.90 -26.93 -41.47
N SER A 104 -29.35 -26.39 -40.35
CA SER A 104 -29.00 -26.90 -39.02
C SER A 104 -29.65 -28.24 -38.67
N SER A 105 -30.72 -28.63 -39.38
CA SER A 105 -31.44 -29.88 -39.17
C SER A 105 -30.54 -31.12 -39.36
N VAL A 106 -29.62 -31.09 -40.33
CA VAL A 106 -28.66 -32.18 -40.56
C VAL A 106 -27.86 -32.52 -39.29
N THR A 107 -27.44 -31.49 -38.57
CA THR A 107 -26.57 -31.62 -37.39
C THR A 107 -27.32 -31.85 -36.08
N ILE A 108 -28.54 -31.32 -35.94
CA ILE A 108 -29.28 -31.37 -34.67
C ILE A 108 -30.23 -32.57 -34.58
N VAL A 109 -30.85 -32.98 -35.69
CA VAL A 109 -31.84 -34.08 -35.71
C VAL A 109 -31.26 -35.40 -35.17
N PRO A 110 -30.00 -35.78 -35.45
CA PRO A 110 -29.40 -36.98 -34.86
C PRO A 110 -29.32 -36.93 -33.32
N ASN A 111 -29.24 -35.73 -32.74
CA ASN A 111 -29.04 -35.51 -31.30
C ASN A 111 -30.32 -35.06 -30.58
N LEU A 112 -31.42 -34.83 -31.31
CA LEU A 112 -32.67 -34.29 -30.79
C LEU A 112 -33.79 -35.32 -30.88
N ARG A 113 -34.50 -35.56 -29.77
CA ARG A 113 -35.67 -36.45 -29.79
C ARG A 113 -36.75 -35.88 -30.72
N PRO A 114 -37.42 -36.69 -31.56
CA PRO A 114 -38.40 -36.20 -32.54
C PRO A 114 -39.51 -35.32 -31.95
N GLN A 115 -39.94 -35.61 -30.71
CA GLN A 115 -40.95 -34.83 -29.98
C GLN A 115 -40.54 -33.37 -29.69
N TYR A 116 -39.24 -33.05 -29.69
CA TYR A 116 -38.71 -31.72 -29.41
C TYR A 116 -38.50 -30.88 -30.67
N ILE A 117 -38.54 -31.47 -31.87
CA ILE A 117 -38.39 -30.74 -33.14
C ILE A 117 -39.39 -29.58 -33.27
N PRO A 118 -40.69 -29.75 -32.95
CA PRO A 118 -41.64 -28.64 -33.00
C PRO A 118 -41.34 -27.55 -31.97
N ARG A 119 -40.81 -27.93 -30.80
CA ARG A 119 -40.42 -26.97 -29.76
C ARG A 119 -39.21 -26.17 -30.17
N TRP A 120 -38.19 -26.84 -30.72
CA TRP A 120 -37.00 -26.20 -31.28
C TRP A 120 -37.34 -25.21 -32.40
N ALA A 121 -38.19 -25.63 -33.35
CA ALA A 121 -38.72 -24.74 -34.38
C ALA A 121 -39.50 -23.56 -33.77
N GLY A 122 -40.28 -23.81 -32.71
CA GLY A 122 -41.01 -22.80 -31.96
C GLY A 122 -40.12 -21.76 -31.27
N LEU A 123 -38.98 -22.16 -30.71
CA LEU A 123 -38.00 -21.25 -30.09
C LEU A 123 -37.36 -20.32 -31.12
N GLY A 124 -36.92 -20.86 -32.26
CA GLY A 124 -36.39 -20.01 -33.34
C GLY A 124 -37.45 -19.08 -33.92
N ARG A 125 -38.70 -19.54 -34.02
CA ARG A 125 -39.83 -18.71 -34.41
C ARG A 125 -40.11 -17.59 -33.40
N SER A 126 -40.02 -17.85 -32.09
CA SER A 126 -40.32 -16.84 -31.07
C SER A 126 -39.34 -15.67 -31.10
N LEU A 127 -38.08 -15.92 -31.48
CA LEU A 127 -37.06 -14.87 -31.67
C LEU A 127 -37.32 -13.96 -32.88
N TYR A 128 -38.09 -14.42 -33.86
CA TYR A 128 -38.45 -13.62 -35.03
C TYR A 128 -39.66 -12.72 -34.76
N LYS A 129 -39.50 -11.41 -34.98
CA LYS A 129 -40.54 -10.38 -34.76
C LYS A 129 -40.82 -9.55 -36.02
N GLY A 130 -40.46 -10.05 -37.21
CA GLY A 130 -40.75 -9.39 -38.50
C GLY A 130 -39.71 -8.36 -38.97
N THR A 131 -38.62 -8.13 -38.22
CA THR A 131 -37.53 -7.23 -38.61
C THR A 131 -36.31 -8.00 -39.10
N TRP A 132 -35.48 -7.38 -39.94
CA TRP A 132 -34.24 -8.01 -40.43
C TRP A 132 -33.30 -8.40 -39.28
N LYS A 133 -33.17 -7.56 -38.23
CA LYS A 133 -32.38 -7.87 -37.02
C LYS A 133 -32.90 -9.10 -36.28
N SER A 134 -34.22 -9.20 -36.09
CA SER A 134 -34.84 -10.37 -35.46
C SER A 134 -34.69 -11.64 -36.31
N SER A 135 -34.69 -11.50 -37.64
CA SER A 135 -34.40 -12.61 -38.55
C SER A 135 -32.96 -13.08 -38.41
N THR A 136 -31.99 -12.17 -38.31
CA THR A 136 -30.57 -12.52 -38.12
C THR A 136 -30.35 -13.23 -36.78
N LEU A 137 -30.95 -12.75 -35.69
CA LEU A 137 -30.86 -13.40 -34.37
C LEU A 137 -31.46 -14.81 -34.38
N ALA A 138 -32.65 -14.97 -34.98
CA ALA A 138 -33.34 -16.25 -35.06
C ALA A 138 -32.60 -17.26 -35.97
N SER A 139 -32.03 -16.82 -37.09
CA SER A 139 -31.14 -17.64 -37.92
C SER A 139 -29.88 -18.06 -37.16
N LYS A 140 -29.25 -17.13 -36.42
CA LYS A 140 -28.07 -17.42 -35.59
C LYS A 140 -28.38 -18.41 -34.46
N PHE A 141 -29.57 -18.36 -33.88
CA PHE A 141 -30.02 -19.37 -32.91
C PHE A 141 -30.04 -20.76 -33.52
N PHE A 142 -30.57 -20.93 -34.73
CA PHE A 142 -30.55 -22.22 -35.41
C PHE A 142 -29.13 -22.69 -35.75
N GLU A 143 -28.21 -21.81 -36.12
CA GLU A 143 -26.81 -22.14 -36.37
C GLU A 143 -26.08 -22.62 -35.09
N VAL A 144 -26.37 -22.03 -33.93
CA VAL A 144 -25.73 -22.34 -32.64
C VAL A 144 -26.42 -23.50 -31.90
N SER A 145 -27.69 -23.78 -32.19
CA SER A 145 -28.49 -24.83 -31.53
C SER A 145 -27.86 -26.23 -31.52
N PRO A 146 -27.19 -26.73 -32.58
CA PRO A 146 -26.61 -28.07 -32.60
C PRO A 146 -25.55 -28.27 -31.50
N ASP A 147 -24.71 -27.26 -31.26
CA ASP A 147 -23.66 -27.31 -30.23
C ASP A 147 -24.27 -27.24 -28.82
N LEU A 148 -25.31 -26.40 -28.64
CA LEU A 148 -26.04 -26.29 -27.38
C LEU A 148 -26.72 -27.63 -27.01
N VAL A 149 -27.44 -28.25 -27.94
CA VAL A 149 -28.17 -29.51 -27.69
C VAL A 149 -27.23 -30.70 -27.48
N ARG A 150 -26.02 -30.66 -28.06
CA ARG A 150 -25.00 -31.71 -27.83
C ARG A 150 -24.48 -31.70 -26.39
N ASN A 151 -24.33 -30.51 -25.81
CA ASN A 151 -23.65 -30.32 -24.53
C ASN A 151 -24.58 -30.01 -23.36
N LEU A 152 -25.84 -29.63 -23.61
CA LEU A 152 -26.80 -29.22 -22.60
C LEU A 152 -28.10 -30.06 -22.71
N PRO A 153 -28.77 -30.34 -21.59
CA PRO A 153 -30.11 -30.92 -21.65
C PRO A 153 -31.07 -29.94 -22.35
N PHE A 154 -32.01 -30.49 -23.12
CA PHE A 154 -32.91 -29.66 -23.96
C PHE A 154 -33.72 -28.63 -23.15
N TRP A 155 -34.04 -28.93 -21.89
CA TRP A 155 -34.72 -27.98 -21.00
C TRP A 155 -33.86 -26.74 -20.68
N ASP A 156 -32.55 -26.89 -20.48
CA ASP A 156 -31.64 -25.75 -20.29
C ASP A 156 -31.55 -24.90 -21.57
N VAL A 157 -31.61 -25.54 -22.74
CA VAL A 157 -31.68 -24.84 -24.04
C VAL A 157 -32.99 -24.05 -24.16
N GLU A 158 -34.12 -24.60 -23.70
CA GLU A 158 -35.41 -23.89 -23.64
C GLU A 158 -35.32 -22.66 -22.70
N VAL A 159 -34.75 -22.82 -21.50
CA VAL A 159 -34.57 -21.73 -20.53
C VAL A 159 -33.65 -20.65 -21.10
N PHE A 160 -32.51 -21.03 -21.67
CA PHE A 160 -31.56 -20.10 -22.28
C PHE A 160 -32.15 -19.38 -23.50
N ALA A 161 -32.86 -20.08 -24.38
CA ALA A 161 -33.56 -19.44 -25.49
C ALA A 161 -34.60 -18.42 -25.01
N SER A 162 -35.32 -18.71 -23.92
CA SER A 162 -36.26 -17.77 -23.31
C SER A 162 -35.59 -16.53 -22.72
N LEU A 163 -34.35 -16.66 -22.23
CA LEU A 163 -33.50 -15.56 -21.76
C LEU A 163 -33.07 -14.68 -22.95
N ILE A 164 -32.61 -15.29 -24.03
CA ILE A 164 -32.24 -14.59 -25.27
C ILE A 164 -33.46 -13.87 -25.88
N GLU A 165 -34.63 -14.50 -25.86
CA GLU A 165 -35.86 -13.85 -26.29
C GLU A 165 -36.17 -12.62 -25.43
N ALA A 166 -36.05 -12.72 -24.10
CA ALA A 166 -36.27 -11.58 -23.22
C ALA A 166 -35.26 -10.44 -23.45
N LEU A 167 -33.98 -10.76 -23.66
CA LEU A 167 -32.96 -9.78 -24.03
C LEU A 167 -33.24 -9.12 -25.38
N SER A 168 -33.81 -9.86 -26.34
CA SER A 168 -34.10 -9.34 -27.67
C SER A 168 -35.11 -8.19 -27.66
N PHE A 169 -36.00 -8.12 -26.65
CA PHE A 169 -36.90 -6.98 -26.46
C PHE A 169 -36.17 -5.70 -26.03
N LYS A 170 -34.95 -5.80 -25.49
CA LYS A 170 -34.10 -4.67 -25.11
C LYS A 170 -33.08 -4.35 -26.22
N SER A 171 -32.35 -5.36 -26.69
CA SER A 171 -31.35 -5.22 -27.77
C SER A 171 -31.09 -6.55 -28.47
N TYR A 172 -31.29 -6.57 -29.79
CA TYR A 172 -30.95 -7.72 -30.65
C TYR A 172 -29.45 -7.98 -30.72
N ASP A 173 -28.63 -6.92 -30.66
CA ASP A 173 -27.18 -7.03 -30.82
C ASP A 173 -26.57 -7.74 -29.58
N VAL A 174 -26.96 -7.32 -28.37
CA VAL A 174 -26.53 -7.97 -27.11
C VAL A 174 -27.10 -9.39 -26.99
N ALA A 175 -28.37 -9.61 -27.38
CA ALA A 175 -28.94 -10.95 -27.39
C ALA A 175 -28.15 -11.91 -28.33
N GLY A 176 -27.71 -11.41 -29.49
CA GLY A 176 -26.93 -12.18 -30.45
C GLY A 176 -25.49 -12.47 -30.01
N GLU A 177 -24.89 -11.62 -29.17
CA GLU A 177 -23.60 -11.86 -28.53
C GLU A 177 -23.72 -12.85 -27.37
N CYS A 178 -24.69 -12.64 -26.47
CA CYS A 178 -24.98 -13.56 -25.36
C CYS A 178 -25.27 -14.98 -25.84
N LEU A 179 -25.97 -15.14 -26.97
CA LEU A 179 -26.23 -16.44 -27.59
C LEU A 179 -24.95 -17.19 -27.95
N VAL A 180 -23.93 -16.49 -28.46
CA VAL A 180 -22.63 -17.10 -28.81
C VAL A 180 -21.82 -17.40 -27.57
N LEU A 181 -21.73 -16.45 -26.63
CA LEU A 181 -21.02 -16.66 -25.36
C LEU A 181 -21.62 -17.82 -24.55
N GLY A 182 -22.94 -17.92 -24.50
CA GLY A 182 -23.62 -19.02 -23.79
C GLY A 182 -23.35 -20.40 -24.38
N ARG A 183 -23.09 -20.50 -25.69
CA ARG A 183 -22.64 -21.76 -26.34
C ARG A 183 -21.33 -22.24 -25.74
N ASP A 184 -20.41 -21.32 -25.47
CA ASP A 184 -19.05 -21.65 -25.03
C ASP A 184 -18.97 -21.81 -23.50
N VAL A 185 -19.74 -21.01 -22.74
CA VAL A 185 -19.66 -20.94 -21.27
C VAL A 185 -20.55 -21.97 -20.56
N LEU A 186 -21.82 -22.11 -20.97
CA LEU A 186 -22.80 -22.94 -20.25
C LEU A 186 -22.43 -24.44 -20.15
N PRO A 187 -21.78 -25.07 -21.16
CA PRO A 187 -21.32 -26.45 -21.05
C PRO A 187 -20.31 -26.70 -19.93
N GLY A 188 -19.48 -25.69 -19.59
CA GLY A 188 -18.51 -25.79 -18.51
C GLY A 188 -19.12 -25.70 -17.11
N MET A 189 -20.41 -25.36 -17.00
CA MET A 189 -21.09 -25.22 -15.72
C MET A 189 -21.74 -26.55 -15.29
N GLY A 190 -21.55 -26.96 -14.04
CA GLY A 190 -22.23 -28.10 -13.43
C GLY A 190 -23.62 -27.73 -12.88
N ARG A 191 -23.85 -27.98 -11.59
CA ARG A 191 -25.11 -27.61 -10.89
C ARG A 191 -25.34 -26.10 -10.79
N GLU A 192 -24.27 -25.33 -10.94
CA GLU A 192 -24.25 -23.86 -10.82
C GLU A 192 -24.92 -23.13 -11.99
N ARG A 193 -25.27 -23.87 -13.04
CA ARG A 193 -25.96 -23.35 -14.21
C ARG A 193 -27.34 -22.77 -13.89
N GLU A 194 -28.11 -23.42 -13.02
CA GLU A 194 -29.46 -22.99 -12.66
C GLU A 194 -29.45 -21.64 -11.91
N PRO A 195 -28.68 -21.46 -10.82
CA PRO A 195 -28.50 -20.16 -10.16
C PRO A 195 -28.04 -19.07 -11.12
N PHE A 196 -27.11 -19.39 -12.02
CA PHE A 196 -26.61 -18.42 -12.99
C PHE A 196 -27.70 -17.94 -13.97
N LEU A 197 -28.45 -18.87 -14.57
CA LEU A 197 -29.53 -18.50 -15.50
C LEU A 197 -30.65 -17.71 -14.80
N ALA A 198 -30.93 -18.02 -13.53
CA ALA A 198 -31.87 -17.25 -12.72
C ALA A 198 -31.37 -15.83 -12.44
N MET A 199 -30.09 -15.66 -12.10
CA MET A 199 -29.45 -14.35 -11.94
C MET A 199 -29.48 -13.55 -13.25
N ALA A 200 -29.06 -14.16 -14.36
CA ALA A 200 -29.09 -13.52 -15.68
C ALA A 200 -30.49 -13.06 -16.05
N ARG A 201 -31.53 -13.83 -15.69
CA ARG A 201 -32.92 -13.44 -15.91
C ARG A 201 -33.33 -12.22 -15.10
N ALA A 202 -32.95 -12.16 -13.83
CA ALA A 202 -33.23 -11.01 -12.96
C ALA A 202 -32.58 -9.73 -13.50
N LEU A 203 -31.36 -9.84 -14.06
CA LEU A 203 -30.64 -8.71 -14.64
C LEU A 203 -31.30 -8.11 -15.89
N ILE A 204 -32.14 -8.85 -16.62
CA ILE A 204 -32.81 -8.30 -17.81
C ILE A 204 -33.74 -7.13 -17.45
N ASP A 205 -34.37 -7.21 -16.28
CA ASP A 205 -35.34 -6.21 -15.84
C ASP A 205 -34.65 -4.97 -15.24
N THR A 206 -33.50 -5.15 -14.58
CA THR A 206 -32.75 -4.10 -13.89
C THR A 206 -31.62 -3.53 -14.75
N SER A 207 -30.66 -4.36 -15.17
CA SER A 207 -29.41 -4.00 -15.85
C SER A 207 -29.07 -4.92 -17.04
N TRP A 208 -29.90 -4.94 -18.09
CA TRP A 208 -29.79 -5.91 -19.20
C TRP A 208 -28.43 -5.92 -19.93
N ARG A 209 -27.66 -4.82 -19.90
CA ARG A 209 -26.33 -4.74 -20.52
C ARG A 209 -25.28 -5.58 -19.79
N GLU A 210 -25.47 -5.83 -18.50
CA GLU A 210 -24.51 -6.57 -17.68
C GLU A 210 -24.56 -8.08 -17.93
N VAL A 211 -25.65 -8.61 -18.50
CA VAL A 211 -25.80 -10.06 -18.74
C VAL A 211 -24.65 -10.64 -19.57
N LYS A 212 -24.16 -9.87 -20.54
CA LYS A 212 -22.97 -10.22 -21.33
C LYS A 212 -21.72 -10.31 -20.45
N THR A 213 -21.44 -9.27 -19.68
CA THR A 213 -20.26 -9.21 -18.81
C THR A 213 -20.31 -10.31 -17.74
N CYS A 214 -21.48 -10.61 -17.19
CA CYS A 214 -21.66 -11.73 -16.26
C CYS A 214 -21.33 -13.08 -16.92
N LEU A 215 -21.74 -13.31 -18.18
CA LEU A 215 -21.35 -14.52 -18.94
C LEU A 215 -19.83 -14.63 -19.12
N GLU A 216 -19.13 -13.51 -19.31
CA GLU A 216 -17.67 -13.48 -19.46
C GLU A 216 -16.91 -13.74 -18.15
N LEU A 217 -17.48 -13.33 -17.00
CA LEU A 217 -16.83 -13.45 -15.69
C LEU A 217 -17.05 -14.79 -14.99
N VAL A 218 -18.18 -15.46 -15.24
CA VAL A 218 -18.54 -16.72 -14.59
C VAL A 218 -17.50 -17.85 -14.73
N PRO A 219 -16.82 -18.04 -15.89
CA PRO A 219 -15.74 -19.01 -15.98
C PRO A 219 -14.62 -18.80 -14.94
N ARG A 220 -14.29 -17.55 -14.63
CA ARG A 220 -13.30 -17.23 -13.59
C ARG A 220 -13.81 -17.58 -12.20
N ALA A 221 -15.09 -17.27 -11.91
CA ALA A 221 -15.72 -17.63 -10.64
C ALA A 221 -15.70 -19.15 -10.40
N LEU A 222 -15.94 -19.95 -11.44
CA LEU A 222 -15.89 -21.42 -11.35
C LEU A 222 -14.50 -22.00 -11.10
N GLN A 223 -13.43 -21.24 -11.39
CA GLN A 223 -12.04 -21.66 -11.17
C GLN A 223 -11.49 -21.23 -9.81
N GLN A 224 -11.94 -20.08 -9.31
CA GLN A 224 -11.35 -19.41 -8.14
C GLN A 224 -12.18 -19.55 -6.86
N VAL A 225 -13.48 -19.87 -6.97
CA VAL A 225 -14.35 -20.14 -5.82
C VAL A 225 -14.47 -21.65 -5.61
N ASP A 226 -14.52 -22.09 -4.36
CA ASP A 226 -14.67 -23.51 -4.03
C ASP A 226 -15.90 -24.12 -4.73
N GLU A 227 -15.75 -25.33 -5.28
CA GLU A 227 -16.82 -26.03 -6.00
C GLU A 227 -18.09 -26.19 -5.14
N SER A 228 -17.93 -26.32 -3.83
CA SER A 228 -19.07 -26.43 -2.89
C SER A 228 -19.81 -25.12 -2.63
N GLN A 229 -19.16 -23.97 -2.89
CA GLN A 229 -19.66 -22.64 -2.55
C GLN A 229 -20.07 -21.81 -3.78
N THR A 230 -19.63 -22.18 -4.98
CA THR A 230 -19.89 -21.42 -6.21
C THR A 230 -21.39 -21.19 -6.45
N GLY A 231 -22.24 -22.16 -6.14
CA GLY A 231 -23.69 -22.04 -6.28
C GLY A 231 -24.33 -21.11 -5.28
N ARG A 232 -23.81 -21.10 -4.05
CA ARG A 232 -24.22 -20.13 -3.03
C ARG A 232 -23.83 -18.72 -3.45
N PHE A 233 -22.61 -18.54 -3.96
CA PHE A 233 -22.12 -17.26 -4.48
C PHE A 233 -22.98 -16.73 -5.65
N LEU A 234 -23.32 -17.58 -6.63
CA LEU A 234 -24.18 -17.17 -7.75
C LEU A 234 -25.63 -16.90 -7.30
N LYS A 235 -26.14 -17.64 -6.32
CA LYS A 235 -27.46 -17.40 -5.72
C LYS A 235 -27.50 -16.10 -4.92
N LEU A 236 -26.40 -15.72 -4.28
CA LEU A 236 -26.23 -14.40 -3.67
C LEU A 236 -26.30 -13.31 -4.75
N GLY A 237 -25.60 -13.50 -5.88
CA GLY A 237 -25.70 -12.63 -7.05
C GLY A 237 -27.12 -12.52 -7.62
N GLU A 238 -27.87 -13.62 -7.69
CA GLU A 238 -29.29 -13.63 -8.08
C GLU A 238 -30.13 -12.75 -7.14
N ARG A 239 -29.93 -12.87 -5.83
CA ARG A 239 -30.67 -12.06 -4.83
C ARG A 239 -30.33 -10.58 -4.97
N LEU A 240 -29.06 -10.24 -5.12
CA LEU A 240 -28.60 -8.85 -5.31
C LEU A 240 -29.19 -8.25 -6.60
N ALA A 241 -29.17 -9.01 -7.70
CA ALA A 241 -29.76 -8.59 -8.97
C ALA A 241 -31.27 -8.31 -8.86
N LYS A 242 -32.01 -9.13 -8.10
CA LYS A 242 -33.45 -8.94 -7.85
C LYS A 242 -33.77 -7.69 -7.02
N VAL A 243 -32.88 -7.31 -6.10
CA VAL A 243 -33.07 -6.10 -5.29
C VAL A 243 -32.67 -4.83 -6.06
N GLY A 244 -32.00 -4.97 -7.20
CA GLY A 244 -31.65 -3.85 -8.08
C GLY A 244 -30.31 -3.21 -7.74
N LEU A 245 -29.38 -3.98 -7.17
CA LEU A 245 -27.99 -3.56 -7.01
C LEU A 245 -27.42 -3.10 -8.36
N ARG A 246 -26.83 -1.90 -8.39
CA ARG A 246 -26.13 -1.40 -9.58
C ARG A 246 -24.79 -2.13 -9.69
N ASP A 247 -24.43 -2.59 -10.89
CA ASP A 247 -23.16 -3.25 -11.19
C ASP A 247 -22.99 -4.67 -10.57
N THR A 248 -23.94 -5.58 -10.82
CA THR A 248 -23.84 -7.00 -10.42
C THR A 248 -22.64 -7.69 -11.07
N SER A 249 -22.25 -7.29 -12.28
CA SER A 249 -21.01 -7.77 -12.92
C SER A 249 -19.76 -7.45 -12.09
N ARG A 250 -19.73 -6.29 -11.43
CA ARG A 250 -18.64 -5.89 -10.55
C ARG A 250 -18.63 -6.69 -9.26
N PHE A 251 -19.79 -7.00 -8.69
CA PHE A 251 -19.90 -7.94 -7.57
C PHE A 251 -19.31 -9.32 -7.91
N LEU A 252 -19.60 -9.86 -9.11
CA LEU A 252 -19.01 -11.14 -9.53
C LEU A 252 -17.49 -11.06 -9.64
N SER A 253 -16.96 -9.97 -10.22
CA SER A 253 -15.52 -9.78 -10.36
C SER A 253 -14.83 -9.62 -9.00
N ASP A 254 -15.24 -8.62 -8.23
CA ASP A 254 -14.63 -8.27 -6.94
C ASP A 254 -14.84 -9.39 -5.92
N GLY A 255 -16.03 -10.00 -5.89
CA GLY A 255 -16.35 -11.11 -5.00
C GLY A 255 -15.55 -12.38 -5.32
N THR A 256 -15.30 -12.68 -6.60
CA THR A 256 -14.44 -13.82 -6.97
C THR A 256 -13.01 -13.58 -6.52
N GLN A 257 -12.49 -12.37 -6.76
CA GLN A 257 -11.13 -12.01 -6.34
C GLN A 257 -10.98 -12.04 -4.81
N ALA A 258 -11.95 -11.49 -4.07
CA ALA A 258 -11.96 -11.51 -2.61
C ALA A 258 -11.98 -12.94 -2.07
N LEU A 259 -12.90 -13.79 -2.54
CA LEU A 259 -13.03 -15.17 -2.07
C LEU A 259 -11.80 -16.03 -2.39
N SER A 260 -11.09 -15.76 -3.49
CA SER A 260 -9.85 -16.47 -3.84
C SER A 260 -8.70 -16.25 -2.84
N LYS A 261 -8.74 -15.14 -2.08
CA LYS A 261 -7.72 -14.79 -1.08
C LYS A 261 -8.08 -15.21 0.34
N VAL A 262 -9.32 -15.67 0.57
CA VAL A 262 -9.78 -16.13 1.87
C VAL A 262 -9.17 -17.51 2.19
N PRO A 263 -8.73 -17.76 3.43
CA PRO A 263 -8.22 -19.07 3.85
C PRO A 263 -9.19 -20.22 3.52
N GLN A 264 -8.64 -21.37 3.09
CA GLN A 264 -9.43 -22.54 2.70
C GLN A 264 -10.41 -22.95 3.80
N GLY A 265 -11.65 -23.26 3.41
CA GLY A 265 -12.73 -23.64 4.33
C GLY A 265 -13.49 -22.46 4.97
N SER A 266 -12.99 -21.22 4.87
CA SER A 266 -13.66 -20.04 5.44
C SER A 266 -14.60 -19.33 4.47
N GLN A 267 -14.54 -19.65 3.16
CA GLN A 267 -15.42 -19.03 2.13
C GLN A 267 -16.91 -19.17 2.47
N GLY A 268 -17.34 -20.32 3.01
CA GLY A 268 -18.74 -20.53 3.41
C GLY A 268 -19.20 -19.56 4.50
N TYR A 269 -18.35 -19.30 5.49
CA TYR A 269 -18.66 -18.37 6.57
C TYR A 269 -18.74 -16.91 6.07
N ILE A 270 -17.83 -16.50 5.18
CA ILE A 270 -17.90 -15.17 4.54
C ILE A 270 -19.19 -14.99 3.74
N LEU A 271 -19.65 -16.04 3.04
CA LEU A 271 -20.92 -16.00 2.32
C LEU A 271 -22.13 -15.89 3.28
N ASP A 272 -22.07 -16.52 4.45
CA ASP A 272 -23.11 -16.37 5.49
C ASP A 272 -23.15 -14.93 6.03
N LEU A 273 -21.99 -14.27 6.22
CA LEU A 273 -21.91 -12.85 6.56
C LEU A 273 -22.51 -11.96 5.46
N CYS A 274 -22.21 -12.26 4.19
CA CYS A 274 -22.81 -11.55 3.05
C CYS A 274 -24.34 -11.72 3.03
N ASP A 275 -24.85 -12.91 3.30
CA ASP A 275 -26.28 -13.17 3.39
C ASP A 275 -26.94 -12.35 4.52
N ALA A 276 -26.25 -12.14 5.64
CA ALA A 276 -26.71 -11.26 6.71
C ALA A 276 -26.75 -9.79 6.26
N LEU A 277 -25.73 -9.31 5.53
CA LEU A 277 -25.72 -7.96 4.97
C LEU A 277 -26.84 -7.73 3.96
N VAL A 278 -27.16 -8.70 3.11
CA VAL A 278 -28.29 -8.59 2.15
C VAL A 278 -29.62 -8.33 2.85
N VAL A 279 -29.81 -8.88 4.06
CA VAL A 279 -31.04 -8.66 4.85
C VAL A 279 -31.09 -7.24 5.42
N ILE A 280 -29.93 -6.66 5.77
CA ILE A 280 -29.85 -5.30 6.34
C ILE A 280 -29.85 -4.25 5.21
N THR A 281 -28.84 -4.28 4.34
CA THR A 281 -28.66 -3.35 3.22
C THR A 281 -27.80 -4.02 2.12
N PRO A 282 -28.40 -4.36 0.96
CA PRO A 282 -27.69 -5.00 -0.15
C PRO A 282 -26.48 -4.21 -0.67
N ASP A 283 -26.51 -2.88 -0.59
CA ASP A 283 -25.44 -1.99 -1.06
C ASP A 283 -24.15 -2.11 -0.21
N ALA A 284 -24.21 -2.73 0.97
CA ALA A 284 -23.06 -2.95 1.85
C ALA A 284 -22.22 -4.18 1.47
N VAL A 285 -22.78 -5.11 0.68
CA VAL A 285 -22.08 -6.37 0.31
C VAL A 285 -20.85 -6.11 -0.57
N PRO A 286 -20.92 -5.30 -1.65
CA PRO A 286 -19.73 -5.05 -2.47
C PRO A 286 -18.58 -4.32 -1.72
N PRO A 287 -18.85 -3.29 -0.90
CA PRO A 287 -17.84 -2.69 -0.01
C PRO A 287 -17.15 -3.72 0.90
N PHE A 288 -17.93 -4.53 1.61
CA PHE A 288 -17.42 -5.54 2.53
C PHE A 288 -16.52 -6.57 1.84
N LEU A 289 -16.93 -7.08 0.67
CA LEU A 289 -16.11 -8.03 -0.08
C LEU A 289 -14.82 -7.39 -0.61
N ARG A 290 -14.86 -6.12 -1.03
CA ARG A 290 -13.65 -5.42 -1.51
C ARG A 290 -12.64 -5.19 -0.39
N SER A 291 -13.10 -4.81 0.80
CA SER A 291 -12.23 -4.57 1.94
C SER A 291 -11.72 -5.85 2.61
N LEU A 292 -12.27 -7.02 2.25
CA LEU A 292 -12.04 -8.26 2.99
C LEU A 292 -10.56 -8.65 3.03
N ASP A 293 -9.84 -8.45 1.92
CA ASP A 293 -8.40 -8.73 1.83
C ASP A 293 -7.60 -7.83 2.79
N ASP A 294 -7.84 -6.52 2.73
CA ASP A 294 -7.19 -5.53 3.61
C ASP A 294 -7.49 -5.80 5.09
N VAL A 295 -8.69 -6.26 5.41
CA VAL A 295 -9.10 -6.62 6.77
C VAL A 295 -8.42 -7.92 7.22
N LEU A 296 -8.44 -8.97 6.41
CA LEU A 296 -7.84 -10.27 6.76
C LEU A 296 -6.32 -10.23 6.85
N ASN A 297 -5.66 -9.26 6.22
CA ASN A 297 -4.24 -8.99 6.42
C ASN A 297 -3.93 -8.35 7.79
N ARG A 298 -4.93 -7.80 8.49
CA ARG A 298 -4.74 -7.11 9.78
C ARG A 298 -5.33 -7.87 10.97
N ILE A 299 -6.37 -8.67 10.74
CA ILE A 299 -7.10 -9.40 11.77
C ILE A 299 -7.45 -10.82 11.32
N THR A 300 -7.60 -11.72 12.28
CA THR A 300 -7.97 -13.12 12.01
C THR A 300 -9.46 -13.29 11.66
N VAL A 301 -9.81 -14.44 11.06
CA VAL A 301 -11.21 -14.78 10.71
C VAL A 301 -12.14 -14.83 11.94
N SER A 302 -11.62 -15.17 13.13
CA SER A 302 -12.41 -15.15 14.37
C SER A 302 -12.67 -13.73 14.89
N GLN A 303 -11.70 -12.81 14.71
CA GLN A 303 -11.84 -11.39 15.05
C GLN A 303 -12.72 -10.63 14.06
N LEU A 304 -12.80 -11.11 12.81
CA LEU A 304 -13.66 -10.55 11.77
C LEU A 304 -15.12 -10.45 12.21
N ASP A 305 -15.63 -11.41 12.99
CA ASP A 305 -17.01 -11.39 13.50
C ASP A 305 -17.29 -10.15 14.35
N THR A 306 -16.32 -9.75 15.18
CA THR A 306 -16.47 -8.58 16.07
C THR A 306 -16.50 -7.29 15.26
N TRP A 307 -15.59 -7.15 14.29
CA TRP A 307 -15.58 -6.02 13.36
C TRP A 307 -16.87 -5.95 12.52
N PHE A 308 -17.31 -7.10 11.99
CA PHE A 308 -18.51 -7.22 11.18
C PHE A 308 -19.77 -6.86 11.96
N GLN A 309 -19.95 -7.37 13.18
CA GLN A 309 -21.13 -7.08 14.00
C GLN A 309 -21.25 -5.58 14.30
N HIS A 310 -20.12 -4.91 14.55
CA HIS A 310 -20.12 -3.46 14.77
C HIS A 310 -20.51 -2.70 13.51
N GLY A 311 -19.95 -3.06 12.35
CA GLY A 311 -20.34 -2.50 11.05
C GLY A 311 -21.81 -2.74 10.73
N ALA A 312 -22.34 -3.93 11.04
CA ALA A 312 -23.74 -4.29 10.85
C ALA A 312 -24.67 -3.47 11.78
N HIS A 313 -24.26 -3.20 13.01
CA HIS A 313 -24.99 -2.31 13.92
C HIS A 313 -25.02 -0.87 13.39
N LEU A 314 -23.87 -0.35 12.92
CA LEU A 314 -23.78 0.97 12.31
C LEU A 314 -24.66 1.08 11.06
N LEU A 315 -24.74 0.04 10.21
CA LEU A 315 -25.65 0.00 9.07
C LEU A 315 -27.12 0.12 9.47
N GLN A 316 -27.53 -0.46 10.60
CA GLN A 316 -28.90 -0.37 11.09
C GLN A 316 -29.25 1.03 11.60
N GLU A 317 -28.29 1.75 12.18
CA GLU A 317 -28.48 3.12 12.65
C GLU A 317 -28.40 4.14 11.50
N ASN A 318 -27.36 4.04 10.67
CA ASN A 318 -27.13 4.90 9.52
C ASN A 318 -26.47 4.11 8.36
N PRO A 319 -27.19 3.88 7.25
CA PRO A 319 -26.68 3.13 6.10
C PRO A 319 -25.38 3.72 5.51
N GLU A 320 -25.23 5.04 5.46
CA GLU A 320 -24.04 5.68 4.88
C GLU A 320 -22.81 5.46 5.76
N SER A 321 -22.98 5.58 7.09
CA SER A 321 -21.89 5.37 8.05
C SER A 321 -21.45 3.91 8.09
N GLY A 322 -22.39 2.96 8.02
CA GLY A 322 -22.07 1.53 7.95
C GLY A 322 -21.39 1.15 6.63
N ILE A 323 -21.79 1.74 5.49
CA ILE A 323 -21.09 1.53 4.22
C ILE A 323 -19.67 2.09 4.28
N ALA A 324 -19.46 3.29 4.83
CA ALA A 324 -18.13 3.86 5.01
C ALA A 324 -17.25 3.02 5.95
N PHE A 325 -17.85 2.41 6.98
CA PHE A 325 -17.17 1.47 7.87
C PHE A 325 -16.65 0.25 7.09
N PHE A 326 -17.52 -0.42 6.30
CA PHE A 326 -17.11 -1.56 5.48
C PHE A 326 -16.18 -1.20 4.32
N LYS A 327 -15.98 0.08 4.01
CA LYS A 327 -14.94 0.52 3.06
C LYS A 327 -13.59 0.82 3.71
N ILE A 328 -13.50 0.75 5.05
CA ILE A 328 -12.34 1.24 5.82
C ILE A 328 -12.09 2.75 5.58
N GLU A 329 -13.14 3.51 5.24
CA GLU A 329 -13.06 4.98 5.08
C GLU A 329 -13.39 5.72 6.40
N SER A 330 -13.89 5.00 7.39
CA SER A 330 -14.26 5.55 8.70
C SER A 330 -13.13 5.38 9.71
N ASN A 331 -12.80 6.46 10.44
CA ASN A 331 -11.91 6.42 11.61
C ASN A 331 -12.34 5.36 12.64
N THR A 332 -13.65 5.08 12.75
CA THR A 332 -14.14 4.02 13.66
C THR A 332 -13.78 2.62 13.18
N SER A 333 -13.75 2.39 11.86
CA SER A 333 -13.32 1.10 11.29
C SER A 333 -11.82 0.93 11.46
N GLU A 334 -11.02 1.94 11.12
CA GLU A 334 -9.58 1.91 11.31
C GLU A 334 -9.20 1.69 12.78
N SER A 335 -9.76 2.46 13.70
CA SER A 335 -9.50 2.31 15.13
C SER A 335 -9.89 0.92 15.66
N MET A 336 -10.98 0.33 15.14
CA MET A 336 -11.41 -1.00 15.54
C MET A 336 -10.49 -2.10 14.98
N LEU A 337 -10.10 -2.00 13.70
CA LEU A 337 -9.13 -2.92 13.10
C LEU A 337 -7.78 -2.83 13.82
N GLU A 338 -7.33 -1.64 14.17
CA GLU A 338 -6.13 -1.44 14.98
C GLU A 338 -6.26 -2.05 16.38
N THR A 339 -7.43 -1.94 17.01
CA THR A 339 -7.65 -2.52 18.35
C THR A 339 -7.68 -4.05 18.30
N LEU A 340 -8.23 -4.61 17.22
CA LEU A 340 -8.35 -6.05 17.01
C LEU A 340 -7.06 -6.68 16.47
N SER A 341 -6.23 -5.91 15.77
CA SER A 341 -4.94 -6.37 15.28
C SER A 341 -4.03 -6.71 16.46
N SER A 342 -3.31 -7.82 16.39
CA SER A 342 -2.33 -8.22 17.41
C SER A 342 -1.01 -7.47 17.27
N SER A 343 -0.71 -6.96 16.08
CA SER A 343 0.56 -6.31 15.76
C SER A 343 0.74 -4.97 16.49
N LEU A 344 2.00 -4.68 16.80
CA LEU A 344 2.43 -3.46 17.48
C LEU A 344 3.52 -2.77 16.67
N GLU A 345 3.23 -1.55 16.22
CA GLU A 345 4.16 -0.67 15.52
C GLU A 345 5.07 0.06 16.51
N LEU A 346 6.37 0.10 16.23
CA LEU A 346 7.39 0.76 17.05
C LEU A 346 7.04 2.23 17.28
N ASP A 347 6.63 2.96 16.25
CA ASP A 347 6.32 4.40 16.33
C ASP A 347 5.29 4.75 17.42
N ARG A 348 4.37 3.84 17.74
CA ARG A 348 3.36 4.05 18.80
C ARG A 348 3.97 3.97 20.19
N VAL A 349 4.99 3.14 20.37
CA VAL A 349 5.62 2.85 21.67
C VAL A 349 7.01 3.47 21.83
N LYS A 350 7.60 3.99 20.74
CA LYS A 350 8.93 4.62 20.65
C LYS A 350 9.16 5.66 21.74
N GLY A 351 8.17 6.52 22.00
CA GLY A 351 8.28 7.54 23.05
C GLY A 351 8.39 6.95 24.46
N ILE A 352 7.65 5.87 24.75
CA ILE A 352 7.67 5.18 26.05
C ILE A 352 8.95 4.37 26.19
N LEU A 353 9.34 3.62 25.14
CA LEU A 353 10.58 2.85 25.14
C LEU A 353 11.79 3.76 25.29
N ARG A 354 11.81 4.95 24.67
CA ARG A 354 12.92 5.91 24.83
C ARG A 354 13.09 6.34 26.28
N LEU A 355 11.98 6.66 26.96
CA LEU A 355 12.02 7.00 28.39
C LEU A 355 12.48 5.80 29.22
N TYR A 356 12.00 4.59 28.89
CA TYR A 356 12.38 3.35 29.55
C TYR A 356 13.88 3.06 29.43
N CYS A 357 14.43 3.08 28.22
CA CYS A 357 15.86 2.82 27.96
C CYS A 357 16.78 3.87 28.59
N ARG A 358 16.39 5.16 28.54
CA ARG A 358 17.12 6.24 29.24
C ARG A 358 17.09 6.05 30.75
N ALA A 359 15.93 5.65 31.27
CA ALA A 359 15.78 5.38 32.69
C ALA A 359 16.68 4.23 33.13
N LEU A 360 16.85 3.18 32.33
CA LEU A 360 17.75 2.05 32.61
C LEU A 360 19.23 2.46 32.50
N SER A 361 19.68 2.83 31.29
CA SER A 361 21.09 3.13 31.00
C SER A 361 21.68 4.30 31.79
N GLY A 362 20.86 5.29 32.17
CA GLY A 362 21.38 6.57 32.64
C GLY A 362 22.21 7.30 31.57
N ALA A 363 21.98 7.02 30.28
CA ALA A 363 22.62 7.66 29.14
C ALA A 363 21.59 8.26 28.17
N GLY A 364 22.03 9.22 27.35
CA GLY A 364 21.19 9.92 26.38
C GLY A 364 20.87 9.08 25.15
N LEU A 365 20.05 8.05 25.30
CA LEU A 365 19.72 7.12 24.22
C LEU A 365 18.63 7.64 23.28
N GLU A 366 18.79 7.34 22.01
CA GLU A 366 17.76 7.47 20.98
C GLU A 366 17.31 6.09 20.49
N ILE A 367 16.05 6.00 20.06
CA ILE A 367 15.49 4.77 19.50
C ILE A 367 15.18 5.02 18.03
N PHE A 368 15.62 4.12 17.17
CA PHE A 368 15.38 4.18 15.74
C PHE A 368 14.79 2.86 15.23
N ASP A 369 14.21 2.94 14.05
CA ASP A 369 13.76 1.79 13.26
C ASP A 369 14.97 1.15 12.58
N THR A 370 15.03 -0.19 12.52
CA THR A 370 16.03 -0.94 11.76
C THR A 370 16.03 -0.57 10.27
N GLN A 371 14.88 -0.18 9.67
CA GLN A 371 14.82 0.32 8.29
C GLN A 371 15.57 1.65 8.08
N GLU A 372 15.76 2.46 9.13
CA GLU A 372 16.60 3.65 9.02
C GLU A 372 18.09 3.29 8.82
N LEU A 373 18.54 2.11 9.28
CA LEU A 373 19.90 1.61 9.02
C LEU A 373 20.12 1.35 7.53
N VAL A 374 19.13 0.72 6.89
CA VAL A 374 19.13 0.44 5.44
C VAL A 374 19.14 1.74 4.63
N GLN A 375 18.31 2.72 4.99
CA GLN A 375 18.27 4.03 4.32
C GLN A 375 19.57 4.83 4.47
N ARG A 376 20.33 4.60 5.55
CA ARG A 376 21.63 5.21 5.78
C ARG A 376 22.79 4.43 5.13
N ASN A 377 22.52 3.31 4.43
CA ASN A 377 23.52 2.38 3.89
C ASN A 377 24.55 1.95 4.96
N ILE A 378 24.05 1.69 6.16
CA ILE A 378 24.82 1.12 7.26
C ILE A 378 24.58 -0.40 7.19
N GLY A 379 25.19 -1.06 6.20
CA GLY A 379 24.86 -2.42 5.74
C GLY A 379 25.41 -3.56 6.59
N TRP A 380 25.37 -3.45 7.92
CA TRP A 380 25.90 -4.47 8.83
C TRP A 380 24.88 -4.96 9.89
N VAL A 381 23.59 -4.63 9.79
CA VAL A 381 22.54 -5.13 10.70
C VAL A 381 21.42 -5.72 9.86
N ASP A 382 20.86 -6.84 10.30
CA ASP A 382 19.66 -7.42 9.68
C ASP A 382 18.47 -6.44 9.82
N GLU A 383 17.58 -6.41 8.81
CA GLU A 383 16.40 -5.53 8.84
C GLU A 383 15.44 -5.90 9.99
N ASP A 384 15.51 -7.15 10.45
CA ASP A 384 14.59 -7.74 11.40
C ASP A 384 15.19 -7.96 12.81
N THR A 385 16.50 -7.74 13.02
CA THR A 385 17.15 -7.90 14.34
C THR A 385 17.41 -6.56 15.03
N ALA A 386 17.29 -6.56 16.37
CA ALA A 386 17.62 -5.38 17.16
C ALA A 386 19.14 -5.20 17.25
N SER A 387 19.61 -3.95 17.32
CA SER A 387 21.04 -3.66 17.47
C SER A 387 21.28 -2.35 18.22
N THR A 388 22.51 -2.10 18.66
CA THR A 388 22.90 -0.89 19.37
C THR A 388 24.30 -0.42 18.95
N ASP A 389 24.45 0.89 18.73
CA ASP A 389 25.72 1.50 18.29
C ASP A 389 26.52 2.15 19.44
N GLY A 390 26.12 1.92 20.70
CA GLY A 390 26.68 2.64 21.85
C GLY A 390 25.85 3.86 22.29
N THR A 391 25.11 4.48 21.37
CA THR A 391 24.38 5.74 21.58
C THR A 391 22.91 5.69 21.15
N LYS A 392 22.58 4.76 20.26
CA LYS A 392 21.27 4.53 19.65
C LYS A 392 20.93 3.07 19.74
N VAL A 393 19.66 2.78 19.98
CA VAL A 393 19.09 1.44 19.94
C VAL A 393 18.16 1.34 18.72
N PHE A 394 18.41 0.36 17.86
CA PHE A 394 17.62 0.05 16.69
C PHE A 394 16.72 -1.14 16.99
N LEU A 395 15.42 -0.99 16.70
CA LEU A 395 14.40 -2.01 16.95
C LEU A 395 13.56 -2.24 15.69
N PRO A 396 13.01 -3.45 15.50
CA PRO A 396 12.15 -3.75 14.37
C PRO A 396 10.92 -2.81 14.30
N PRO A 397 10.48 -2.41 13.10
CA PRO A 397 9.38 -1.46 12.94
C PRO A 397 8.03 -2.01 13.41
N VAL A 398 7.82 -3.32 13.31
CA VAL A 398 6.57 -4.00 13.67
C VAL A 398 6.87 -5.33 14.35
N VAL A 399 6.13 -5.64 15.42
CA VAL A 399 6.19 -6.93 16.11
C VAL A 399 4.80 -7.58 16.18
N ASP A 400 4.72 -8.85 15.79
CA ASP A 400 3.50 -9.67 15.82
C ASP A 400 3.77 -11.12 16.25
N HIS A 401 4.63 -11.32 17.26
CA HIS A 401 4.92 -12.67 17.79
C HIS A 401 3.75 -13.26 18.60
N TYR A 402 2.94 -12.41 19.20
CA TYR A 402 1.86 -12.80 20.10
C TYR A 402 0.50 -12.29 19.63
N THR A 403 -0.55 -13.03 19.98
CA THR A 403 -1.95 -12.65 19.71
C THR A 403 -2.43 -11.42 20.48
N ASN A 404 -1.65 -10.94 21.45
CA ASN A 404 -1.99 -9.83 22.34
C ASN A 404 -0.93 -8.73 22.27
N LYS A 405 -1.37 -7.49 22.04
CA LYS A 405 -0.50 -6.30 22.02
C LYS A 405 0.33 -6.10 23.29
N GLN A 406 -0.22 -6.46 24.46
CA GLN A 406 0.54 -6.33 25.72
C GLN A 406 1.74 -7.27 25.75
N ASP A 407 1.61 -8.44 25.14
CA ASP A 407 2.67 -9.44 25.05
C ASP A 407 3.71 -9.04 24.00
N ASN A 408 3.28 -8.50 22.85
CA ASN A 408 4.17 -7.88 21.86
C ASN A 408 4.92 -6.66 22.44
N PHE A 409 4.25 -5.84 23.29
CA PHE A 409 4.92 -4.75 24.00
C PHE A 409 5.91 -5.26 25.05
N ALA A 410 5.59 -6.36 25.73
CA ALA A 410 6.50 -7.00 26.67
C ALA A 410 7.76 -7.52 25.97
N TRP A 411 7.63 -8.05 24.75
CA TRP A 411 8.75 -8.45 23.92
C TRP A 411 9.65 -7.27 23.57
N PHE A 412 9.09 -6.14 23.09
CA PHE A 412 9.88 -4.93 22.84
C PHE A 412 10.68 -4.50 24.06
N LYS A 413 10.10 -4.59 25.27
CA LYS A 413 10.83 -4.28 26.50
C LYS A 413 11.96 -5.26 26.76
N VAL A 414 11.79 -6.57 26.51
CA VAL A 414 12.84 -7.58 26.73
C VAL A 414 14.02 -7.28 25.82
N VAL A 415 13.77 -7.14 24.52
CA VAL A 415 14.79 -6.82 23.52
C VAL A 415 15.49 -5.50 23.85
N SER A 416 14.71 -4.44 24.10
CA SER A 416 15.27 -3.13 24.45
C SER A 416 16.11 -3.18 25.74
N THR A 417 15.70 -3.99 26.72
CA THR A 417 16.45 -4.15 27.98
C THR A 417 17.77 -4.88 27.73
N HIS A 418 17.77 -5.91 26.88
CA HIS A 418 19.00 -6.63 26.51
C HIS A 418 19.98 -5.69 25.78
N GLN A 419 19.51 -4.95 24.77
CA GLN A 419 20.32 -3.96 24.05
C GLN A 419 20.91 -2.89 24.97
N VAL A 420 20.12 -2.40 25.92
CA VAL A 420 20.56 -1.39 26.90
C VAL A 420 21.51 -2.00 27.94
N ALA A 421 21.36 -3.28 28.26
CA ALA A 421 22.23 -3.96 29.22
C ALA A 421 23.68 -3.98 28.74
N HIS A 422 23.93 -4.11 27.44
CA HIS A 422 25.29 -4.00 26.90
C HIS A 422 25.97 -2.67 27.24
N LEU A 423 25.19 -1.58 27.31
CA LEU A 423 25.68 -0.25 27.67
C LEU A 423 25.83 -0.09 29.17
N GLU A 424 24.77 -0.41 29.92
CA GLU A 424 24.74 -0.22 31.36
C GLU A 424 25.74 -1.12 32.10
N PHE A 425 25.99 -2.31 31.57
CA PHE A 425 26.86 -3.31 32.17
C PHE A 425 28.23 -3.43 31.49
N GLY A 426 28.56 -2.49 30.61
CA GLY A 426 29.91 -2.25 30.10
C GLY A 426 30.43 -3.24 29.06
N SER A 427 29.56 -3.93 28.32
CA SER A 427 29.97 -4.90 27.28
C SER A 427 30.84 -4.29 26.19
N PHE A 428 30.60 -3.01 25.84
CA PHE A 428 31.38 -2.27 24.85
C PHE A 428 32.66 -1.65 25.43
N GLU A 429 32.81 -1.62 26.76
CA GLU A 429 33.90 -0.95 27.46
C GLU A 429 35.04 -1.92 27.84
N TYR A 430 35.14 -3.08 27.18
CA TYR A 430 36.21 -4.05 27.41
C TYR A 430 37.59 -3.39 27.31
N GLN A 431 38.40 -3.53 28.37
CA GLN A 431 39.76 -3.01 28.43
C GLN A 431 40.75 -4.16 28.62
N PHE A 432 41.73 -4.25 27.72
CA PHE A 432 42.69 -5.36 27.74
C PHE A 432 43.59 -5.35 28.99
N GLU A 433 43.86 -4.18 29.58
CA GLU A 433 44.76 -4.02 30.72
C GLU A 433 44.04 -4.01 32.08
N LYS A 434 42.71 -4.18 32.11
CA LYS A 434 41.91 -4.09 33.33
C LYS A 434 41.65 -5.47 33.92
N ASP A 435 42.16 -5.74 35.13
CA ASP A 435 42.06 -7.05 35.80
C ASP A 435 40.62 -7.62 35.87
N ALA A 436 40.50 -8.94 35.63
CA ALA A 436 39.28 -9.70 35.86
C ALA A 436 38.97 -9.83 37.37
N THR A 437 37.71 -10.10 37.73
CA THR A 437 37.27 -10.22 39.13
C THR A 437 37.02 -11.64 39.59
N GLN A 438 36.53 -12.51 38.71
CA GLN A 438 36.19 -13.90 38.97
C GLN A 438 37.29 -14.87 38.53
N PHE A 439 38.09 -14.50 37.52
CA PHE A 439 39.14 -15.36 36.96
C PHE A 439 40.55 -14.80 37.18
N GLU A 440 41.56 -15.68 37.14
CA GLU A 440 42.96 -15.25 37.06
C GLU A 440 43.30 -14.79 35.63
N ASP A 441 43.94 -13.63 35.48
CA ASP A 441 44.27 -13.04 34.17
C ASP A 441 45.31 -13.88 33.41
N ARG A 442 44.87 -14.62 32.39
CA ARG A 442 45.74 -15.42 31.51
C ARG A 442 46.02 -14.76 30.17
N ARG A 443 45.21 -13.77 29.76
CA ARG A 443 45.36 -13.07 28.47
C ARG A 443 46.76 -12.52 28.19
N HIS A 444 47.49 -12.04 29.20
CA HIS A 444 48.85 -11.51 29.01
C HIS A 444 49.87 -12.60 28.68
N ALA A 445 49.73 -13.79 29.27
CA ALA A 445 50.58 -14.93 28.96
C ALA A 445 50.25 -15.48 27.56
N ALA A 446 48.96 -15.58 27.23
CA ALA A 446 48.48 -16.02 25.93
C ALA A 446 48.92 -15.08 24.79
N GLU A 447 48.88 -13.77 25.01
CA GLU A 447 49.41 -12.78 24.05
C GLU A 447 50.91 -12.96 23.81
N GLN A 448 51.71 -13.17 24.86
CA GLN A 448 53.16 -13.40 24.72
C GLN A 448 53.45 -14.66 23.91
N GLU A 449 52.73 -15.75 24.18
CA GLU A 449 52.86 -17.00 23.42
C GLU A 449 52.49 -16.81 21.95
N MET A 450 51.38 -16.12 21.67
CA MET A 450 50.95 -15.78 20.32
C MET A 450 52.01 -14.94 19.58
N LEU A 451 52.56 -13.91 20.22
CA LEU A 451 53.61 -13.07 19.64
C LEU A 451 54.89 -13.85 19.36
N GLU A 452 55.29 -14.77 20.25
CA GLU A 452 56.44 -15.64 20.04
C GLU A 452 56.21 -16.59 18.87
N ARG A 453 55.00 -17.17 18.74
CA ARG A 453 54.60 -18.01 17.61
C ARG A 453 54.63 -17.24 16.30
N LYS A 454 53.97 -16.07 16.21
CA LYS A 454 53.99 -15.20 15.03
C LYS A 454 55.41 -14.79 14.65
N LYS A 455 56.28 -14.52 15.63
CA LYS A 455 57.69 -14.22 15.39
C LYS A 455 58.46 -15.40 14.83
N ALA A 456 58.19 -16.62 15.32
CA ALA A 456 58.78 -17.85 14.78
C ALA A 456 58.31 -18.13 13.35
N GLU A 457 57.02 -17.96 13.06
CA GLU A 457 56.45 -18.06 11.71
C GLU A 457 57.03 -17.02 10.75
N ARG A 458 57.13 -15.75 11.18
CA ARG A 458 57.79 -14.68 10.41
C ARG A 458 59.24 -15.05 10.12
N ALA A 459 59.98 -15.58 11.09
CA ALA A 459 61.37 -16.03 10.89
C ALA A 459 61.46 -17.22 9.92
N ALA A 460 60.52 -18.16 9.99
CA ALA A 460 60.44 -19.31 9.07
C ALA A 460 60.08 -18.86 7.64
N ALA A 461 59.13 -17.94 7.48
CA ALA A 461 58.75 -17.36 6.19
C ALA A 461 59.90 -16.57 5.56
N GLN A 462 60.63 -15.77 6.36
CA GLN A 462 61.85 -15.08 5.90
C GLN A 462 62.93 -16.07 5.47
N GLN A 463 63.16 -17.15 6.23
CA GLN A 463 64.11 -18.20 5.85
C GLN A 463 63.68 -18.95 4.58
N ALA A 464 62.39 -19.26 4.42
CA ALA A 464 61.84 -19.88 3.22
C ALA A 464 62.00 -18.96 2.00
N HIS A 465 61.77 -17.66 2.17
CA HIS A 465 61.98 -16.64 1.13
C HIS A 465 63.47 -16.50 0.76
N GLU A 466 64.37 -16.46 1.74
CA GLU A 466 65.82 -16.44 1.49
C GLU A 466 66.33 -17.72 0.81
N LEU A 467 65.80 -18.88 1.20
CA LEU A 467 66.12 -20.17 0.58
C LEU A 467 65.62 -20.23 -0.86
N ALA A 468 64.38 -19.76 -1.12
CA ALA A 468 63.82 -19.65 -2.46
C ALA A 468 64.65 -18.68 -3.33
N ALA A 469 65.07 -17.54 -2.78
CA ALA A 469 65.94 -16.57 -3.47
C ALA A 469 67.35 -17.16 -3.76
N GLN A 470 67.91 -17.97 -2.87
CA GLN A 470 69.19 -18.66 -3.08
C GLN A 470 69.09 -19.78 -4.13
N LEU A 471 67.99 -20.54 -4.14
CA LEU A 471 67.71 -21.59 -5.13
C LEU A 471 67.51 -21.01 -6.54
N LEU A 472 66.88 -19.83 -6.63
CA LEU A 472 66.78 -19.03 -7.86
C LEU A 472 68.15 -18.55 -8.36
N ALA A 473 69.09 -18.24 -7.45
CA ALA A 473 70.45 -17.82 -7.80
C ALA A 473 71.39 -18.97 -8.22
N SER A 474 71.11 -20.22 -7.82
CA SER A 474 71.95 -21.39 -8.12
C SER A 474 71.64 -22.09 -9.45
N GLY A 475 70.64 -21.63 -10.22
CA GLY A 475 70.37 -22.11 -11.58
C GLY A 475 69.82 -23.54 -11.67
N THR A 476 69.16 -24.03 -10.63
CA THR A 476 68.43 -25.31 -10.66
C THR A 476 66.98 -25.06 -11.03
N GLU A 477 66.59 -25.44 -12.25
CA GLU A 477 65.20 -25.47 -12.71
C GLU A 477 64.41 -26.54 -11.94
N GLY A 478 63.64 -26.10 -10.95
CA GLY A 478 62.48 -26.81 -10.43
C GLY A 478 61.32 -25.82 -10.40
N ASP A 479 60.12 -26.25 -10.77
CA ASP A 479 58.90 -25.45 -10.72
C ASP A 479 58.64 -25.02 -9.26
N ILE A 480 59.04 -23.79 -8.94
CA ILE A 480 58.64 -23.10 -7.71
C ILE A 480 57.36 -22.35 -8.07
N ASP A 481 56.24 -22.83 -7.55
CA ASP A 481 54.96 -22.13 -7.65
C ASP A 481 55.10 -20.76 -6.96
N MET A 482 55.05 -19.70 -7.77
CA MET A 482 55.10 -18.30 -7.35
C MET A 482 53.70 -17.70 -7.46
N SER A 483 52.70 -18.38 -6.89
CA SER A 483 51.39 -17.78 -6.66
C SER A 483 51.54 -16.68 -5.59
N PRO A 484 51.19 -15.41 -5.89
CA PRO A 484 51.53 -14.27 -5.04
C PRO A 484 50.58 -14.15 -3.85
N GLY A 485 50.88 -14.83 -2.75
CA GLY A 485 50.42 -14.41 -1.43
C GLY A 485 51.43 -13.45 -0.83
N TYR A 486 51.38 -12.17 -1.22
CA TYR A 486 52.18 -11.11 -0.60
C TYR A 486 51.70 -10.92 0.86
N PHE A 487 52.26 -11.68 1.80
CA PHE A 487 52.29 -11.27 3.20
C PHE A 487 53.47 -10.29 3.33
N ASP A 488 53.18 -9.00 3.56
CA ASP A 488 54.23 -8.07 4.01
C ASP A 488 54.66 -8.51 5.43
N PRO A 489 55.90 -8.97 5.64
CA PRO A 489 56.37 -9.38 6.95
C PRO A 489 56.45 -8.22 7.97
N ASN A 490 56.28 -6.97 7.50
CA ASN A 490 56.32 -5.74 8.30
C ASN A 490 54.93 -5.11 8.56
N ALA A 491 53.82 -5.69 8.09
CA ALA A 491 52.50 -5.20 8.49
C ALA A 491 52.22 -5.61 9.94
N ASP A 492 52.16 -4.64 10.85
CA ASP A 492 51.58 -4.86 12.17
C ASP A 492 50.06 -5.06 12.01
N SER A 493 49.50 -5.99 12.79
CA SER A 493 48.07 -6.29 12.76
C SER A 493 47.27 -5.05 13.17
N LEU A 494 46.43 -4.56 12.25
CA LEU A 494 45.57 -3.42 12.52
C LEU A 494 44.49 -3.77 13.56
N ARG A 495 44.12 -5.05 13.75
CA ARG A 495 43.16 -5.50 14.80
C ARG A 495 43.54 -5.06 16.22
N THR A 496 44.81 -4.79 16.50
CA THR A 496 45.26 -4.23 17.80
C THR A 496 44.77 -2.80 18.06
N TYR A 497 44.10 -2.17 17.08
CA TYR A 497 43.51 -0.85 17.24
C TYR A 497 42.39 -0.82 18.29
N THR A 498 41.63 -1.91 18.46
CA THR A 498 40.59 -2.06 19.49
C THR A 498 41.06 -3.05 20.56
N ASP A 499 40.57 -2.88 21.79
CA ASP A 499 41.01 -3.72 22.91
C ASP A 499 40.39 -5.12 22.80
N ILE A 500 39.16 -5.20 22.31
CA ILE A 500 38.50 -6.48 21.98
C ILE A 500 39.13 -7.14 20.75
N GLY A 501 39.53 -6.37 19.73
CA GLY A 501 40.26 -6.90 18.56
C GLY A 501 41.61 -7.49 18.96
N ARG A 502 42.33 -6.84 19.89
CA ARG A 502 43.55 -7.38 20.52
C ARG A 502 43.31 -8.69 21.26
N LEU A 503 42.19 -8.85 21.97
CA LEU A 503 41.79 -10.12 22.59
C LEU A 503 41.52 -11.19 21.52
N LEU A 504 40.70 -10.87 20.51
CA LEU A 504 40.30 -11.82 19.46
C LEU A 504 41.49 -12.29 18.61
N GLU A 505 42.55 -11.49 18.50
CA GLU A 505 43.80 -11.84 17.81
C GLU A 505 44.62 -12.93 18.52
N ILE A 506 44.38 -13.18 19.81
CA ILE A 506 45.06 -14.26 20.56
C ILE A 506 44.65 -15.64 20.02
N PHE A 507 43.42 -15.77 19.53
CA PHE A 507 42.84 -17.03 19.11
C PHE A 507 43.22 -17.39 17.67
N GLU A 508 43.34 -18.69 17.39
CA GLU A 508 43.60 -19.19 16.02
C GLU A 508 42.37 -19.04 15.13
N ASN A 509 41.18 -19.38 15.67
CA ASN A 509 39.90 -19.20 15.03
C ASN A 509 39.15 -18.06 15.71
N GLY A 510 39.31 -16.85 15.17
CA GLY A 510 38.66 -15.65 15.72
C GLY A 510 37.14 -15.69 15.69
N ARG A 511 36.52 -16.44 14.75
CA ARG A 511 35.06 -16.57 14.65
C ARG A 511 34.49 -17.42 15.79
N LEU A 512 35.07 -18.59 16.03
CA LEU A 512 34.71 -19.43 17.18
C LEU A 512 34.90 -18.69 18.51
N ALA A 513 36.01 -17.95 18.67
CA ALA A 513 36.27 -17.17 19.87
C ALA A 513 35.24 -16.06 20.08
N PHE A 514 34.83 -15.38 19.01
CA PHE A 514 33.81 -14.34 19.04
C PHE A 514 32.42 -14.90 19.39
N ASP A 515 32.03 -16.04 18.83
CA ASP A 515 30.75 -16.70 19.14
C ASP A 515 30.71 -17.15 20.61
N ILE A 516 31.80 -17.74 21.12
CA ILE A 516 31.92 -18.09 22.55
C ILE A 516 31.84 -16.83 23.43
N PHE A 517 32.55 -15.75 23.07
CA PHE A 517 32.50 -14.49 23.80
C PHE A 517 31.07 -13.93 23.85
N THR A 518 30.36 -13.93 22.74
CA THR A 518 28.99 -13.44 22.64
C THR A 518 28.06 -14.23 23.55
N VAL A 519 28.11 -15.56 23.51
CA VAL A 519 27.24 -16.42 24.34
C VAL A 519 27.52 -16.25 25.83
N LEU A 520 28.79 -16.15 26.22
CA LEU A 520 29.19 -15.94 27.61
C LEU A 520 28.81 -14.53 28.10
N GLU A 521 28.95 -13.51 27.25
CA GLU A 521 28.54 -12.15 27.56
C GLU A 521 27.03 -12.07 27.74
N ASP A 522 26.26 -12.65 26.82
CA ASP A 522 24.81 -12.73 26.90
C ASP A 522 24.35 -13.42 28.19
N CYS A 523 25.04 -14.50 28.60
CA CYS A 523 24.75 -15.17 29.86
C CYS A 523 24.93 -14.24 31.07
N ARG A 524 26.04 -13.48 31.11
CA ARG A 524 26.32 -12.48 32.14
C ARG A 524 25.22 -11.41 32.17
N LEU A 525 24.82 -10.91 30.99
CA LEU A 525 23.78 -9.88 30.85
C LEU A 525 22.40 -10.38 31.25
N ASP A 526 21.96 -11.52 30.74
CA ASP A 526 20.67 -12.12 31.07
C ASP A 526 20.53 -12.38 32.58
N TYR A 527 21.61 -12.84 33.22
CA TYR A 527 21.65 -13.00 34.66
C TYR A 527 21.51 -11.65 35.38
N ARG A 528 22.32 -10.65 35.01
CA ARG A 528 22.26 -9.30 35.59
C ARG A 528 20.90 -8.65 35.41
N ILE A 529 20.29 -8.74 34.23
CA ILE A 529 18.95 -8.23 33.93
C ILE A 529 17.92 -8.88 34.87
N LYS A 530 17.96 -10.21 35.03
CA LYS A 530 17.03 -10.93 35.92
C LYS A 530 17.19 -10.52 37.39
N VAL A 531 18.40 -10.19 37.84
CA VAL A 531 18.72 -9.80 39.23
C VAL A 531 18.37 -8.33 39.51
N GLU A 532 18.86 -7.41 38.69
CA GLU A 532 18.70 -5.95 38.85
C GLU A 532 17.29 -5.48 38.47
N TYR A 533 16.64 -6.18 37.51
CA TYR A 533 15.32 -5.81 37.00
C TYR A 533 14.25 -6.89 37.23
N PRO A 534 13.82 -7.14 38.49
CA PRO A 534 12.77 -8.12 38.80
C PRO A 534 11.45 -7.90 38.03
N GLY A 535 11.16 -6.65 37.63
CA GLY A 535 9.94 -6.29 36.91
C GLY A 535 9.86 -6.85 35.48
N ILE A 536 10.98 -7.19 34.85
CA ILE A 536 10.99 -7.79 33.50
C ILE A 536 11.15 -9.31 33.51
N ARG A 537 11.53 -9.90 34.65
CA ARG A 537 11.85 -11.34 34.78
C ARG A 537 10.80 -12.25 34.17
N THR A 538 9.51 -12.04 34.45
CA THR A 538 8.44 -12.90 33.90
C THR A 538 8.35 -12.83 32.37
N ALA A 539 8.52 -11.64 31.79
CA ALA A 539 8.52 -11.47 30.34
C ALA A 539 9.80 -12.06 29.71
N SER A 540 10.95 -11.82 30.33
CA SER A 540 12.26 -12.35 29.91
C SER A 540 12.28 -13.87 29.89
N SER A 541 11.83 -14.53 30.98
CA SER A 541 11.77 -15.99 31.06
C SER A 541 10.80 -16.59 30.04
N ARG A 542 9.69 -15.91 29.72
CA ARG A 542 8.78 -16.38 28.67
C ARG A 542 9.46 -16.34 27.30
N VAL A 543 10.07 -15.21 26.95
CA VAL A 543 10.77 -15.05 25.66
C VAL A 543 11.91 -16.05 25.55
N GLN A 544 12.71 -16.24 26.61
CA GLN A 544 13.79 -17.22 26.66
C GLN A 544 13.31 -18.65 26.43
N ASN A 545 12.26 -19.09 27.14
CA ASN A 545 11.70 -20.44 26.96
C ASN A 545 11.16 -20.66 25.54
N GLU A 546 10.51 -19.65 24.95
CA GLU A 546 10.00 -19.74 23.58
C GLU A 546 11.10 -19.75 22.53
N THR A 547 12.21 -19.04 22.77
CA THR A 547 13.40 -19.12 21.93
C THR A 547 14.07 -20.48 22.05
N LEU A 548 14.17 -21.02 23.27
CA LEU A 548 14.70 -22.35 23.55
C LEU A 548 13.92 -23.45 22.81
N GLU A 549 12.59 -23.38 22.78
CA GLU A 549 11.74 -24.34 22.06
C GLU A 549 12.00 -24.39 20.54
N LYS A 550 12.55 -23.32 19.96
CA LYS A 550 12.88 -23.23 18.53
C LYS A 550 14.33 -23.60 18.22
N ARG A 551 15.19 -23.78 19.23
CA ARG A 551 16.61 -24.05 19.01
C ARG A 551 16.82 -25.41 18.33
N PRO A 552 17.83 -25.50 17.45
CA PRO A 552 18.24 -26.76 16.85
C PRO A 552 18.74 -27.75 17.92
N ARG A 553 18.72 -29.05 17.60
CA ARG A 553 19.18 -30.07 18.54
C ARG A 553 20.70 -30.22 18.47
N ILE A 554 21.35 -30.26 19.64
CA ILE A 554 22.81 -30.41 19.76
C ILE A 554 23.32 -31.68 19.05
N GLU A 555 22.54 -32.76 19.09
CA GLU A 555 22.87 -34.06 18.46
C GLU A 555 22.92 -34.03 16.93
N ASP A 556 22.28 -33.04 16.30
CA ASP A 556 22.25 -32.87 14.83
C ASP A 556 23.46 -32.08 14.30
N MET A 557 24.38 -31.66 15.17
CA MET A 557 25.52 -30.81 14.83
C MET A 557 26.89 -31.50 15.03
N PRO A 558 27.92 -31.06 14.29
CA PRO A 558 29.31 -31.40 14.59
C PRO A 558 29.71 -31.04 16.02
N LEU A 559 30.57 -31.83 16.66
CA LEU A 559 30.88 -31.70 18.09
C LEU A 559 31.32 -30.30 18.53
N GLN A 560 32.14 -29.56 17.76
CA GLN A 560 32.52 -28.20 18.17
C GLN A 560 31.32 -27.24 18.13
N GLN A 561 30.51 -27.30 17.08
CA GLN A 561 29.29 -26.51 16.95
C GLN A 561 28.29 -26.88 18.06
N GLY A 562 28.12 -28.18 18.34
CA GLY A 562 27.27 -28.69 19.41
C GLY A 562 27.70 -28.22 20.80
N MET A 563 28.99 -28.04 21.07
CA MET A 563 29.48 -27.47 22.34
C MET A 563 29.19 -25.97 22.48
N VAL A 564 29.21 -25.21 21.37
CA VAL A 564 28.76 -23.81 21.37
C VAL A 564 27.25 -23.74 21.56
N GLU A 565 26.48 -24.61 20.92
CA GLU A 565 25.03 -24.70 21.14
C GLU A 565 24.69 -25.12 22.59
N LEU A 566 25.48 -26.01 23.19
CA LEU A 566 25.36 -26.36 24.61
C LEU A 566 25.51 -25.13 25.51
N LEU A 567 26.48 -24.25 25.24
CA LEU A 567 26.62 -22.96 25.94
C LEU A 567 25.40 -22.06 25.72
N ILE A 568 24.82 -22.04 24.52
CA ILE A 568 23.60 -21.26 24.22
C ILE A 568 22.42 -21.76 25.05
N HIS A 569 22.17 -23.08 25.08
CA HIS A 569 21.12 -23.67 25.90
C HIS A 569 21.29 -23.33 27.40
N MET A 570 22.51 -23.45 27.93
CA MET A 570 22.82 -23.06 29.31
C MET A 570 22.62 -21.55 29.56
N SER A 571 23.01 -20.70 28.60
CA SER A 571 22.78 -19.25 28.68
C SER A 571 21.29 -18.89 28.69
N LEU A 572 20.44 -19.72 28.09
CA LEU A 572 18.97 -19.60 28.08
C LEU A 572 18.30 -20.23 29.31
N ASP A 573 19.08 -20.57 30.35
CA ASP A 573 18.61 -21.13 31.64
C ASP A 573 18.16 -22.61 31.55
N GLN A 574 18.55 -23.35 30.50
CA GLN A 574 18.40 -24.81 30.43
C GLN A 574 19.68 -25.51 30.86
N PHE A 575 19.66 -26.18 32.01
CA PHE A 575 20.80 -26.95 32.54
C PHE A 575 20.52 -28.46 32.69
N GLN A 576 19.27 -28.88 32.52
CA GLN A 576 18.82 -30.26 32.65
C GLN A 576 18.53 -30.87 31.29
N ASP A 577 18.67 -32.19 31.21
CA ASP A 577 18.38 -33.00 30.01
C ASP A 577 19.18 -32.53 28.78
N LEU A 578 20.44 -32.11 28.97
CA LEU A 578 21.31 -31.65 27.89
C LEU A 578 22.15 -32.81 27.34
N PRO A 579 22.04 -33.15 26.04
CA PRO A 579 22.83 -34.23 25.45
C PRO A 579 24.29 -33.79 25.29
N VAL A 580 25.21 -34.54 25.91
CA VAL A 580 26.66 -34.36 25.76
C VAL A 580 27.28 -35.69 25.32
N ALA A 581 28.18 -35.65 24.33
CA ALA A 581 28.90 -36.83 23.88
C ALA A 581 29.68 -37.47 25.03
N LYS A 582 29.59 -38.80 25.20
CA LYS A 582 30.16 -39.54 26.34
C LYS A 582 31.65 -39.28 26.55
N GLU A 583 32.40 -39.09 25.47
CA GLU A 583 33.84 -38.79 25.51
C GLU A 583 34.14 -37.40 26.11
N TYR A 584 33.22 -36.45 26.00
CA TYR A 584 33.41 -35.05 26.35
C TYR A 584 32.51 -34.59 27.51
N GLN A 585 32.02 -35.51 28.36
CA GLN A 585 31.19 -35.16 29.53
C GLN A 585 31.92 -34.21 30.49
N GLU A 586 33.18 -34.49 30.80
CA GLU A 586 34.00 -33.63 31.67
C GLU A 586 34.19 -32.22 31.06
N ALA A 587 34.22 -32.11 29.72
CA ALA A 587 34.27 -30.83 29.03
C ALA A 587 32.96 -30.05 29.19
N GLY A 588 31.80 -30.71 29.04
CA GLY A 588 30.49 -30.11 29.28
C GLY A 588 30.32 -29.63 30.73
N GLU A 589 30.75 -30.43 31.71
CA GLU A 589 30.76 -30.03 33.13
C GLU A 589 31.65 -28.80 33.39
N MET A 590 32.87 -28.78 32.83
CA MET A 590 33.78 -27.66 32.98
C MET A 590 33.26 -26.38 32.33
N LEU A 591 32.66 -26.48 31.14
CA LEU A 591 31.99 -25.36 30.47
C LEU A 591 30.84 -24.80 31.32
N SER A 592 30.07 -25.67 31.98
CA SER A 592 29.03 -25.24 32.93
C SER A 592 29.63 -24.51 34.13
N LYS A 593 30.75 -24.98 34.71
CA LYS A 593 31.45 -24.26 35.80
C LYS A 593 31.90 -22.86 35.38
N ILE A 594 32.54 -22.75 34.21
CA ILE A 594 33.00 -21.46 33.66
C ILE A 594 31.83 -20.49 33.48
N LEU A 595 30.72 -20.96 32.90
CA LEU A 595 29.52 -20.16 32.69
C LEU A 595 28.87 -19.73 34.03
N HIS A 596 28.89 -20.59 35.05
CA HIS A 596 28.35 -20.27 36.38
C HIS A 596 29.11 -19.17 37.11
N GLU A 597 30.43 -19.05 36.95
CA GLU A 597 31.21 -17.94 37.51
C GLU A 597 30.77 -16.57 36.94
N LEU A 598 30.29 -16.54 35.69
CA LEU A 598 29.74 -15.33 35.06
C LEU A 598 28.33 -14.99 35.57
N ARG A 599 27.62 -15.94 36.19
CA ARG A 599 26.28 -15.73 36.79
C ARG A 599 26.41 -15.07 38.17
N ASN A 600 27.18 -13.98 38.23
CA ASN A 600 27.45 -13.19 39.42
C ASN A 600 27.17 -11.70 39.12
N ALA A 601 26.62 -10.97 40.10
CA ALA A 601 26.34 -9.54 39.94
C ALA A 601 27.63 -8.70 39.85
N GLU A 602 28.74 -9.19 40.41
CA GLU A 602 30.04 -8.51 40.39
C GLU A 602 30.86 -8.79 39.11
N ALA A 603 30.46 -9.79 38.29
CA ALA A 603 31.16 -10.15 37.07
C ALA A 603 31.13 -9.00 36.05
N ASN A 604 32.30 -8.71 35.47
CA ASN A 604 32.51 -7.67 34.46
C ASN A 604 32.75 -8.29 33.07
N VAL A 605 32.91 -7.44 32.04
CA VAL A 605 33.19 -7.93 30.68
C VAL A 605 34.60 -8.52 30.55
N GLU A 606 35.52 -8.14 31.43
CA GLU A 606 36.86 -8.71 31.47
C GLU A 606 36.84 -10.18 31.95
N ASP A 607 35.94 -10.52 32.87
CA ASP A 607 35.64 -11.90 33.26
C ASP A 607 35.10 -12.71 32.08
N THR A 608 34.25 -12.12 31.24
CA THR A 608 33.80 -12.75 30.00
C THR A 608 34.98 -13.06 29.09
N GLY A 609 35.92 -12.14 28.91
CA GLY A 609 37.13 -12.37 28.10
C GLY A 609 38.02 -13.50 28.63
N GLU A 610 38.19 -13.58 29.96
CA GLU A 610 38.94 -14.67 30.61
C GLU A 610 38.20 -16.02 30.57
N ALA A 611 36.87 -16.01 30.65
CA ALA A 611 36.03 -17.18 30.45
C ALA A 611 36.10 -17.67 29.00
N THR A 612 36.10 -16.75 28.02
CA THR A 612 36.27 -17.08 26.59
C THR A 612 37.60 -17.78 26.33
N LEU A 613 38.70 -17.32 26.93
CA LEU A 613 39.99 -17.99 26.81
C LEU A 613 39.91 -19.46 27.22
N ARG A 614 39.26 -19.73 28.37
CA ARG A 614 39.12 -21.09 28.92
C ARG A 614 38.16 -21.96 28.12
N ALA A 615 37.00 -21.42 27.75
CA ALA A 615 36.01 -22.14 26.96
C ALA A 615 36.53 -22.44 25.54
N TYR A 616 37.21 -21.49 24.89
CA TYR A 616 37.84 -21.70 23.60
C TYR A 616 38.90 -22.79 23.67
N GLU A 617 39.76 -22.78 24.70
CA GLU A 617 40.83 -23.75 24.87
C GLU A 617 40.28 -25.20 24.95
N ILE A 618 39.11 -25.38 25.59
CA ILE A 618 38.39 -26.66 25.66
C ILE A 618 37.81 -27.01 24.29
N ILE A 619 37.01 -26.11 23.69
CA ILE A 619 36.24 -26.40 22.47
C ILE A 619 37.16 -26.61 21.26
N SER A 620 38.25 -25.84 21.14
CA SER A 620 39.17 -25.94 20.01
C SER A 620 39.93 -27.27 19.94
N ARG A 621 40.01 -28.01 21.06
CA ARG A 621 40.65 -29.33 21.14
C ARG A 621 39.69 -30.49 20.86
N ILE A 622 38.41 -30.22 20.69
CA ILE A 622 37.39 -31.21 20.30
C ILE A 622 37.36 -31.26 18.77
N PRO A 623 37.36 -32.44 18.12
CA PRO A 623 37.28 -32.52 16.66
C PRO A 623 35.91 -32.06 16.15
N ASN A 624 35.87 -31.23 15.11
CA ASN A 624 34.60 -30.80 14.51
C ASN A 624 34.05 -31.86 13.54
N GLN A 625 33.42 -32.90 14.08
CA GLN A 625 32.84 -33.99 13.30
C GLN A 625 31.47 -34.36 13.85
N GLN A 626 30.59 -34.88 13.00
CA GLN A 626 29.30 -35.42 13.42
C GLN A 626 29.50 -36.76 14.16
N GLU A 627 28.89 -36.91 15.33
CA GLU A 627 28.85 -38.17 16.08
C GLU A 627 27.49 -38.87 15.97
N GLU A 628 27.45 -40.17 16.26
CA GLU A 628 26.20 -40.94 16.28
C GLU A 628 25.35 -40.58 17.52
N GLU A 629 24.02 -40.46 17.37
CA GLU A 629 23.09 -40.14 18.47
C GLU A 629 23.24 -41.08 19.70
N GLU A 630 23.64 -42.34 19.50
CA GLU A 630 23.84 -43.32 20.57
C GLU A 630 25.02 -43.00 21.50
N GLU A 631 25.93 -42.12 21.07
CA GLU A 631 27.10 -41.68 21.85
C GLU A 631 26.85 -40.41 22.68
N PHE A 632 25.64 -39.88 22.67
CA PHE A 632 25.22 -38.80 23.57
C PHE A 632 24.55 -39.35 24.83
N GLU A 633 24.78 -38.70 25.97
CA GLU A 633 24.13 -38.97 27.24
C GLU A 633 23.58 -37.67 27.83
N GLU A 634 22.36 -37.71 28.36
CA GLU A 634 21.72 -36.57 29.02
C GLU A 634 22.46 -36.26 30.33
N GLN A 635 22.97 -35.04 30.45
CA GLN A 635 23.68 -34.53 31.61
C GLN A 635 22.81 -33.53 32.40
N ASP A 636 22.99 -33.54 33.72
CA ASP A 636 22.45 -32.53 34.63
C ASP A 636 23.58 -31.59 35.04
N LEU A 637 23.54 -30.37 34.52
CA LEU A 637 24.57 -29.35 34.64
C LEU A 637 24.13 -28.19 35.55
N GLU A 638 23.07 -28.35 36.34
CA GLU A 638 22.47 -27.27 37.15
C GLU A 638 23.34 -26.84 38.34
N GLU A 639 24.05 -27.80 38.97
CA GLU A 639 24.94 -27.53 40.11
C GLU A 639 26.34 -28.13 39.85
N PRO A 640 27.15 -27.56 38.93
CA PRO A 640 28.41 -28.17 38.50
C PRO A 640 29.53 -28.06 39.57
N GLY A 641 29.31 -27.31 40.65
CA GLY A 641 30.31 -27.01 41.68
C GLY A 641 31.12 -25.75 41.37
N ASP A 642 32.09 -25.45 42.25
CA ASP A 642 32.96 -24.27 42.11
C ASP A 642 34.02 -24.51 41.01
N PHE A 643 34.41 -23.45 40.29
CA PHE A 643 35.49 -23.53 39.31
C PHE A 643 36.86 -23.72 40.01
N SER A 644 37.72 -24.57 39.43
CA SER A 644 39.06 -24.86 39.93
C SER A 644 40.07 -24.88 38.79
N GLU A 645 41.11 -24.05 38.87
CA GLU A 645 42.16 -24.01 37.85
C GLU A 645 42.92 -25.33 37.73
N GLU A 646 43.15 -26.04 38.85
CA GLU A 646 43.83 -27.34 38.81
C GLU A 646 43.01 -28.40 38.03
N GLU A 647 41.68 -28.34 38.14
CA GLU A 647 40.78 -29.25 37.40
C GLU A 647 40.72 -28.88 35.92
N TYR A 648 40.69 -27.58 35.63
CA TYR A 648 40.74 -27.05 34.28
C TYR A 648 42.03 -27.46 33.54
N GLU A 649 43.20 -27.20 34.13
CA GLU A 649 44.49 -27.55 33.52
C GLU A 649 44.59 -29.06 33.27
N SER A 650 44.13 -29.86 34.24
CA SER A 650 44.13 -31.32 34.10
C SER A 650 43.20 -31.81 32.99
N LEU A 651 42.09 -31.13 32.71
CA LEU A 651 41.19 -31.46 31.60
C LEU A 651 41.83 -31.08 30.26
N VAL A 652 42.40 -29.89 30.17
CA VAL A 652 43.08 -29.42 28.95
C VAL A 652 44.24 -30.36 28.56
N ASP A 653 45.04 -30.80 29.53
CA ASP A 653 46.11 -31.78 29.30
C ASP A 653 45.57 -33.13 28.78
N GLN A 654 44.41 -33.58 29.28
CA GLN A 654 43.76 -34.81 28.82
C GLN A 654 43.25 -34.68 27.38
N LEU A 655 42.58 -33.56 27.06
CA LEU A 655 42.10 -33.28 25.71
C LEU A 655 43.25 -33.15 24.71
N GLN A 656 44.36 -32.50 25.11
CA GLN A 656 45.56 -32.40 24.28
C GLN A 656 46.16 -33.78 23.98
N ALA A 657 46.25 -34.65 24.98
CA ALA A 657 46.74 -36.01 24.79
C ALA A 657 45.84 -36.85 23.87
N GLY A 658 44.52 -36.63 23.92
CA GLY A 658 43.55 -37.25 23.01
C GLY A 658 43.67 -36.75 21.57
N MET A 659 43.88 -35.44 21.39
CA MET A 659 44.11 -34.82 20.08
C MET A 659 45.41 -35.33 19.42
N ASP A 660 46.51 -35.39 20.18
CA ASP A 660 47.79 -35.91 19.70
C ASP A 660 47.71 -37.40 19.29
N ALA A 661 46.84 -38.18 19.95
CA ALA A 661 46.62 -39.59 19.66
C ALA A 661 45.73 -39.84 18.43
N SER A 662 44.90 -38.87 18.04
CA SER A 662 43.94 -38.95 16.92
C SER A 662 44.44 -38.28 15.63
N ALA A 663 45.56 -37.54 15.67
CA ALA A 663 46.17 -36.82 14.55
C ALA A 663 46.68 -37.67 13.35
N GLU A 664 46.40 -38.98 13.30
CA GLU A 664 46.79 -39.88 12.20
C GLU A 664 45.74 -40.06 11.08
N GLY A 665 44.61 -39.35 11.01
CA GLY A 665 43.74 -39.53 9.82
C GLY A 665 42.37 -38.84 9.63
N SER A 666 41.99 -37.75 10.29
CA SER A 666 40.71 -37.07 9.99
C SER A 666 40.89 -35.55 9.85
N GLU A 667 40.64 -35.00 8.67
CA GLU A 667 40.37 -33.56 8.48
C GLU A 667 38.88 -33.37 8.82
N GLY A 668 38.58 -32.77 9.97
CA GLY A 668 37.20 -32.45 10.38
C GLY A 668 36.56 -31.36 9.52
N GLU A 669 35.28 -31.10 9.75
CA GLU A 669 34.52 -30.05 9.06
C GLU A 669 34.96 -28.65 9.54
N SER A 670 34.83 -27.62 8.69
CA SER A 670 35.08 -26.24 9.11
C SER A 670 33.99 -25.76 10.09
N TYR A 671 34.37 -24.94 11.07
CA TYR A 671 33.42 -24.33 12.00
C TYR A 671 32.47 -23.36 11.30
N GLU A 672 31.18 -23.41 11.65
CA GLU A 672 30.13 -22.49 11.22
C GLU A 672 29.49 -21.88 12.46
N SER A 673 29.12 -20.60 12.40
CA SER A 673 28.52 -19.89 13.54
C SER A 673 27.11 -20.42 13.84
N PRO A 674 26.68 -20.43 15.11
CA PRO A 674 25.36 -20.91 15.49
C PRO A 674 24.25 -19.95 15.05
N ASP A 675 23.02 -20.46 14.95
CA ASP A 675 21.84 -19.62 14.70
C ASP A 675 21.74 -18.50 15.74
N PRO A 676 21.43 -17.24 15.35
CA PRO A 676 21.33 -16.14 16.29
C PRO A 676 20.13 -16.29 17.25
N VAL A 677 20.20 -15.60 18.39
CA VAL A 677 19.13 -15.60 19.40
C VAL A 677 18.27 -14.35 19.21
N ASP A 678 17.09 -14.49 18.59
CA ASP A 678 16.21 -13.40 18.10
C ASP A 678 16.11 -12.17 19.04
N TYR A 679 15.89 -12.38 20.34
CA TYR A 679 15.64 -11.28 21.27
C TYR A 679 16.91 -10.58 21.78
N ARG A 680 18.07 -11.22 21.64
CA ARG A 680 19.37 -10.68 22.07
C ARG A 680 19.96 -9.72 21.06
N GLY A 681 19.53 -9.80 19.80
CA GLY A 681 19.93 -8.90 18.73
C GLY A 681 21.40 -9.02 18.33
N ASP A 682 21.86 -8.10 17.49
CA ASP A 682 23.22 -8.08 16.97
C ASP A 682 24.18 -7.41 17.97
N PHE A 683 25.20 -8.15 18.40
CA PHE A 683 26.25 -7.66 19.29
C PHE A 683 27.56 -7.47 18.51
N LYS A 684 28.07 -6.22 18.43
CA LYS A 684 29.25 -5.85 17.62
C LYS A 684 30.26 -4.98 18.39
N PRO A 685 30.94 -5.56 19.39
CA PRO A 685 31.81 -4.80 20.30
C PRO A 685 33.03 -4.14 19.64
N GLU A 686 33.67 -4.77 18.68
CA GLU A 686 34.83 -4.25 17.95
C GLU A 686 34.47 -2.99 17.18
N MET A 687 33.34 -3.00 16.47
CA MET A 687 32.85 -1.85 15.70
C MET A 687 32.49 -0.67 16.59
N VAL A 688 31.82 -0.89 17.72
CA VAL A 688 31.47 0.18 18.67
C VAL A 688 32.73 0.78 19.30
N GLN A 689 33.73 -0.04 19.66
CA GLN A 689 35.02 0.47 20.15
C GLN A 689 35.77 1.27 19.09
N LEU A 690 35.78 0.80 17.84
CA LEU A 690 36.41 1.49 16.72
C LEU A 690 35.77 2.87 16.50
N MET A 691 34.44 2.95 16.45
CA MET A 691 33.70 4.20 16.32
C MET A 691 33.99 5.17 17.48
N THR A 692 34.04 4.65 18.71
CA THR A 692 34.34 5.45 19.89
C THR A 692 35.77 6.01 19.85
N LYS A 693 36.76 5.22 19.41
CA LYS A 693 38.15 5.67 19.23
C LYS A 693 38.26 6.72 18.12
N LEU A 694 37.59 6.53 16.97
CA LEU A 694 37.55 7.52 15.88
C LEU A 694 36.94 8.86 16.30
N GLN A 695 35.87 8.85 17.10
CA GLN A 695 35.26 10.06 17.64
C GLN A 695 36.15 10.76 18.68
N ALA A 696 36.94 10.00 19.46
CA ALA A 696 37.85 10.54 20.46
C ALA A 696 39.09 11.22 19.83
N ASP A 697 39.62 10.68 18.74
CA ASP A 697 40.80 11.21 18.04
C ASP A 697 40.57 12.59 17.40
N GLU A 698 39.32 13.00 17.14
CA GLU A 698 39.01 14.38 16.71
C GLU A 698 39.21 15.43 17.81
N GLY A 699 39.17 15.02 19.08
CA GLY A 699 39.21 15.93 20.25
C GLY A 699 40.60 16.37 20.68
N ASP A 700 41.64 15.59 20.36
CA ASP A 700 43.01 15.82 20.84
C ASP A 700 43.95 16.20 19.68
N GLN A 701 44.36 17.48 19.60
CA GLN A 701 45.33 17.97 18.61
C GLN A 701 46.78 17.55 18.96
N GLY A 702 47.01 16.27 19.30
CA GLY A 702 48.29 15.74 19.72
C GLY A 702 48.71 14.50 18.94
N ASP A 703 49.72 14.64 18.07
CA ASP A 703 50.62 13.64 17.45
C ASP A 703 50.08 12.27 16.92
N ALA A 704 48.79 11.95 17.00
CA ALA A 704 48.21 10.76 16.39
C ALA A 704 47.97 10.98 14.88
N GLN A 705 48.37 10.01 14.04
CA GLN A 705 48.07 10.05 12.61
C GLN A 705 46.59 9.73 12.40
N PRO A 706 45.81 10.57 11.69
CA PRO A 706 44.42 10.27 11.41
C PRO A 706 44.31 9.00 10.56
N MET A 707 43.38 8.11 10.92
CA MET A 707 43.12 6.86 10.21
C MET A 707 42.74 7.11 8.74
N THR A 708 43.41 6.43 7.81
CA THR A 708 43.12 6.53 6.37
C THR A 708 41.97 5.61 5.97
N GLN A 709 41.25 5.94 4.90
CA GLN A 709 40.13 5.12 4.39
C GLN A 709 40.58 3.68 4.06
N GLU A 710 41.76 3.52 3.45
CA GLU A 710 42.35 2.20 3.15
C GLU A 710 42.63 1.38 4.42
N MET A 711 43.01 2.03 5.52
CA MET A 711 43.26 1.36 6.81
C MET A 711 41.95 0.91 7.48
N LEU A 712 40.88 1.69 7.33
CA LEU A 712 39.54 1.33 7.80
C LEU A 712 38.94 0.18 6.98
N GLU A 713 39.08 0.20 5.65
CA GLU A 713 38.64 -0.89 4.77
C GLU A 713 39.35 -2.21 5.13
N GLN A 714 40.66 -2.17 5.41
CA GLN A 714 41.41 -3.35 5.85
C GLN A 714 40.95 -3.87 7.22
N LEU A 715 40.66 -2.99 8.18
CA LEU A 715 40.12 -3.37 9.50
C LEU A 715 38.76 -4.08 9.39
N LEU A 716 37.87 -3.59 8.52
CA LEU A 716 36.55 -4.18 8.31
C LEU A 716 36.66 -5.56 7.64
N GLN A 717 37.57 -5.70 6.67
CA GLN A 717 37.84 -6.98 6.02
C GLN A 717 38.43 -8.01 6.98
N GLU A 718 39.22 -7.55 7.94
CA GLU A 718 39.81 -8.38 8.97
C GLU A 718 38.87 -8.63 10.14
N SER A 719 37.68 -8.03 10.30
CA SER A 719 36.84 -8.22 11.50
C SER A 719 36.16 -9.60 11.56
N SER A 720 36.11 -10.21 12.76
CA SER A 720 35.39 -11.47 13.00
C SER A 720 33.87 -11.30 13.18
N GLU A 721 33.37 -10.07 13.25
CA GLU A 721 31.95 -9.75 13.50
C GLU A 721 31.11 -9.62 12.20
N LEU A 722 31.75 -9.59 11.04
CA LEU A 722 31.11 -9.34 9.74
C LEU A 722 31.01 -10.64 8.94
N GLU A 723 29.79 -11.11 8.72
CA GLU A 723 29.51 -12.19 7.76
C GLU A 723 29.39 -11.59 6.36
N LEU A 724 30.41 -11.77 5.53
CA LEU A 724 30.36 -11.39 4.12
C LEU A 724 29.85 -12.58 3.31
N ASP A 725 28.56 -12.59 2.97
CA ASP A 725 27.99 -13.55 2.03
C ASP A 725 28.65 -13.39 0.66
N ALA A 726 29.51 -14.34 0.32
CA ALA A 726 30.40 -14.27 -0.83
C ALA A 726 29.70 -14.63 -2.15
N GLU A 727 28.92 -13.71 -2.74
CA GLU A 727 28.72 -13.72 -4.19
C GLU A 727 29.87 -12.94 -4.86
N GLN A 728 30.82 -13.68 -5.45
CA GLN A 728 32.05 -13.16 -6.05
C GLN A 728 31.77 -12.11 -7.14
N GLY A 729 31.90 -10.81 -6.81
CA GLY A 729 31.95 -9.73 -7.80
C GLY A 729 31.68 -8.30 -7.31
N GLU A 730 30.93 -8.11 -6.21
CA GLU A 730 30.46 -6.78 -5.78
C GLU A 730 31.16 -6.21 -4.51
N ILE A 731 31.97 -7.04 -3.83
CA ILE A 731 32.52 -6.82 -2.48
C ILE A 731 33.37 -5.53 -2.32
N ASP A 732 34.25 -5.20 -3.27
CA ASP A 732 35.14 -4.02 -3.16
C ASP A 732 34.36 -2.70 -3.22
N THR A 733 33.21 -2.69 -3.89
CA THR A 733 32.38 -1.49 -4.05
C THR A 733 31.55 -1.22 -2.80
N ASP A 734 31.03 -2.28 -2.17
CA ASP A 734 30.22 -2.16 -0.96
C ASP A 734 31.09 -1.83 0.27
N MET A 735 32.27 -2.44 0.41
CA MET A 735 33.19 -2.17 1.53
C MET A 735 33.71 -0.73 1.53
N SER A 736 33.99 -0.16 0.35
CA SER A 736 34.45 1.24 0.24
C SER A 736 33.32 2.26 0.48
N THR A 737 32.11 1.96 0.00
CA THR A 737 30.91 2.78 0.30
C THR A 737 30.58 2.73 1.80
N PHE A 738 30.79 1.58 2.42
CA PHE A 738 30.61 1.34 3.84
C PHE A 738 31.61 2.10 4.70
N ALA A 739 32.91 2.00 4.41
CA ALA A 739 33.95 2.79 5.07
C ALA A 739 33.68 4.31 4.99
N GLN A 740 33.13 4.80 3.87
CA GLN A 740 32.72 6.20 3.70
C GLN A 740 31.53 6.61 4.58
N ASN A 741 30.54 5.73 4.75
CA ASN A 741 29.37 6.01 5.61
C ASN A 741 29.75 6.02 7.10
N ILE A 742 30.63 5.10 7.53
CA ILE A 742 31.21 5.05 8.87
C ILE A 742 31.96 6.36 9.16
N MET A 743 32.81 6.79 8.24
CA MET A 743 33.53 8.06 8.32
C MET A 743 32.59 9.27 8.41
N LYS A 744 31.47 9.26 7.66
CA LYS A 744 30.45 10.31 7.69
C LYS A 744 29.68 10.36 9.01
N GLU A 745 29.33 9.21 9.58
CA GLU A 745 28.64 9.12 10.87
C GLU A 745 29.57 9.43 12.05
N ALA A 746 30.86 9.09 11.93
CA ALA A 746 31.91 9.47 12.87
C ALA A 746 32.29 10.97 12.80
N GLY A 747 31.80 11.73 11.81
CA GLY A 747 31.97 13.19 11.74
C GLY A 747 33.05 13.70 10.79
N THR A 748 33.76 12.82 10.07
CA THR A 748 34.85 13.23 9.16
C THR A 748 34.33 13.79 7.82
N PRO A 749 34.85 14.92 7.32
CA PRO A 749 34.48 15.44 6.00
C PRO A 749 35.27 14.71 4.89
N PRO A 750 34.64 14.31 3.77
CA PRO A 750 35.33 13.65 2.67
C PRO A 750 36.33 14.61 1.98
N PRO A 751 37.52 14.13 1.56
CA PRO A 751 38.39 14.92 0.71
C PRO A 751 37.80 14.98 -0.70
N ASN A 752 37.80 16.20 -1.27
CA ASN A 752 37.30 16.57 -2.61
C ASN A 752 35.79 16.78 -2.75
N SER A 753 35.33 17.95 -2.28
CA SER A 753 34.26 18.68 -2.97
C SER A 753 34.86 19.90 -3.65
N GLU A 754 34.96 19.87 -4.99
CA GLU A 754 35.33 21.03 -5.78
C GLU A 754 34.23 22.11 -5.67
N PRO A 755 34.58 23.38 -5.39
CA PRO A 755 33.63 24.47 -5.38
C PRO A 755 33.56 25.10 -6.78
N GLY A 756 32.46 24.87 -7.49
CA GLY A 756 32.05 25.81 -8.54
C GLY A 756 31.34 25.19 -9.74
N GLU A 757 30.01 25.31 -9.75
CA GLU A 757 29.29 25.61 -11.00
C GLU A 757 28.25 26.70 -10.73
N GLY A 758 28.69 27.94 -10.88
CA GLY A 758 27.81 29.09 -10.98
C GLY A 758 27.22 29.16 -12.39
N TYR A 759 25.89 29.13 -12.49
CA TYR A 759 25.20 29.61 -13.68
C TYR A 759 25.38 31.13 -13.78
N GLY A 760 26.05 31.57 -14.84
CA GLY A 760 26.29 32.99 -15.10
C GLY A 760 25.01 33.78 -15.41
N PRO A 761 24.96 35.09 -15.11
CA PRO A 761 23.78 35.91 -15.33
C PRO A 761 23.69 36.34 -16.80
N LEU A 762 22.58 35.99 -17.47
CA LEU A 762 22.21 36.61 -18.74
C LEU A 762 21.51 37.95 -18.48
N LEU A 763 22.23 39.03 -18.75
CA LEU A 763 21.67 40.37 -18.94
C LEU A 763 20.94 40.44 -20.29
N HIS A 764 19.68 40.90 -20.30
CA HIS A 764 19.22 41.80 -21.36
C HIS A 764 17.98 42.65 -20.98
N ASP A 765 18.09 43.92 -21.35
CA ASP A 765 17.21 45.09 -21.17
C ASP A 765 15.84 45.04 -21.87
N ASP A 766 15.02 46.03 -21.45
CA ASP A 766 13.92 46.74 -22.11
C ASP A 766 12.47 46.21 -22.01
N ASP A 767 11.75 46.62 -20.96
CA ASP A 767 10.40 47.17 -21.17
C ASP A 767 10.13 48.34 -20.21
N SER A 768 10.16 49.54 -20.79
CA SER A 768 10.05 50.86 -20.19
C SER A 768 8.74 51.09 -19.44
N GLY A 769 8.77 50.89 -18.13
CA GLY A 769 7.79 51.45 -17.21
C GLY A 769 8.44 51.73 -15.86
N GLY A 770 8.73 52.98 -15.51
CA GLY A 770 9.31 53.31 -14.20
C GLY A 770 8.35 53.08 -13.02
N GLU A 771 8.83 53.38 -11.82
CA GLU A 771 8.05 53.41 -10.56
C GLU A 771 6.75 54.21 -10.70
N LEU A 772 5.70 53.75 -10.02
CA LEU A 772 4.40 54.41 -10.02
C LEU A 772 4.21 55.37 -8.82
N GLU A 773 3.39 56.40 -9.01
CA GLU A 773 3.00 57.36 -7.99
C GLU A 773 1.50 57.23 -7.67
N ALA A 774 1.17 57.05 -6.39
CA ALA A 774 -0.20 57.11 -5.89
C ALA A 774 -0.67 58.57 -5.83
N ARG A 775 -1.52 59.00 -6.78
CA ARG A 775 -2.05 60.37 -6.87
C ARG A 775 -3.51 60.48 -6.40
N GLU A 776 -4.20 59.37 -6.23
CA GLU A 776 -5.62 59.30 -5.85
C GLU A 776 -5.77 58.82 -4.38
N PRO A 777 -6.77 59.29 -3.63
CA PRO A 777 -7.07 58.74 -2.29
C PRO A 777 -7.45 57.26 -2.37
N GLU A 778 -7.14 56.49 -1.31
CA GLU A 778 -7.37 55.03 -1.24
C GLU A 778 -6.58 54.22 -2.29
N THR A 779 -5.43 54.74 -2.72
CA THR A 779 -4.49 54.03 -3.59
C THR A 779 -3.18 53.70 -2.86
N TYR A 780 -2.74 52.44 -2.96
CA TYR A 780 -1.58 51.89 -2.28
C TYR A 780 -0.58 51.34 -3.29
N LEU A 781 0.71 51.49 -2.99
CA LEU A 781 1.80 51.02 -3.85
C LEU A 781 2.38 49.75 -3.25
N TYR A 782 2.59 48.74 -4.11
CA TYR A 782 3.23 47.48 -3.75
C TYR A 782 4.36 47.16 -4.73
N ASP A 783 5.37 46.50 -4.19
CA ASP A 783 6.48 45.95 -4.97
C ASP A 783 6.01 44.67 -5.67
N GLU A 784 6.54 44.42 -6.86
CA GLU A 784 6.29 43.20 -7.64
C GLU A 784 7.58 42.39 -7.72
N TRP A 785 7.47 41.07 -7.52
CA TRP A 785 8.64 40.21 -7.60
C TRP A 785 8.97 39.89 -9.05
N ASP A 786 10.21 40.18 -9.48
CA ASP A 786 10.72 39.76 -10.77
C ASP A 786 11.58 38.51 -10.61
N PHE A 787 11.01 37.34 -10.94
CA PHE A 787 11.70 36.07 -10.83
C PHE A 787 12.94 35.95 -11.73
N ARG A 788 13.03 36.75 -12.81
CA ARG A 788 14.17 36.73 -13.73
C ARG A 788 15.35 37.51 -13.19
N ALA A 789 15.06 38.64 -12.57
CA ALA A 789 16.07 39.48 -11.92
C ALA A 789 16.43 38.95 -10.51
N ASN A 790 15.60 38.05 -9.95
CA ASN A 790 15.67 37.60 -8.57
C ASN A 790 15.68 38.79 -7.59
N ASP A 791 14.91 39.84 -7.91
CA ASP A 791 14.82 41.07 -7.15
C ASP A 791 13.43 41.71 -7.29
N TYR A 792 13.11 42.63 -6.40
CA TYR A 792 11.85 43.36 -6.39
C TYR A 792 11.88 44.57 -7.33
N LYS A 793 10.79 44.76 -8.08
CA LYS A 793 10.50 46.03 -8.74
C LYS A 793 9.83 46.97 -7.74
N PRO A 794 10.49 48.06 -7.32
CA PRO A 794 9.95 48.95 -6.32
C PRO A 794 8.72 49.69 -6.87
N ARG A 795 7.66 49.80 -6.05
CA ARG A 795 6.46 50.60 -6.32
C ARG A 795 5.85 50.34 -7.69
N TRP A 796 5.82 49.07 -8.07
CA TRP A 796 5.46 48.64 -9.43
C TRP A 796 3.95 48.52 -9.65
N CYS A 797 3.20 48.20 -8.60
CA CYS A 797 1.76 47.95 -8.65
C CYS A 797 0.98 48.99 -7.84
N ILE A 798 -0.08 49.55 -8.42
CA ILE A 798 -1.07 50.38 -7.72
C ILE A 798 -2.31 49.54 -7.42
N VAL A 799 -2.63 49.40 -6.13
CA VAL A 799 -3.89 48.83 -5.64
C VAL A 799 -4.85 49.97 -5.26
N LYS A 800 -6.04 49.98 -5.85
CA LYS A 800 -7.12 50.94 -5.56
C LYS A 800 -8.20 50.27 -4.73
N GLU A 801 -8.34 50.70 -3.49
CA GLU A 801 -9.38 50.19 -2.58
C GLU A 801 -10.72 50.88 -2.89
N LYS A 802 -11.81 50.11 -2.99
CA LYS A 802 -13.17 50.61 -3.26
C LYS A 802 -14.19 49.84 -2.45
N VAL A 803 -15.13 50.53 -1.80
CA VAL A 803 -16.26 49.86 -1.12
C VAL A 803 -17.32 49.45 -2.15
N VAL A 804 -17.82 48.21 -2.07
CA VAL A 804 -18.86 47.68 -2.97
C VAL A 804 -20.20 48.42 -2.75
N GLU A 805 -20.93 48.68 -3.83
CA GLU A 805 -22.26 49.32 -3.79
C GLU A 805 -23.32 48.42 -3.11
N GLU A 806 -24.37 49.02 -2.54
CA GLU A 806 -25.45 48.28 -1.89
C GLU A 806 -26.51 47.81 -2.90
N GLY A 807 -26.77 46.50 -2.96
CA GLY A 807 -27.83 45.86 -3.75
C GLY A 807 -29.08 45.44 -2.97
N ASP A 808 -29.73 44.36 -3.42
CA ASP A 808 -30.95 43.81 -2.82
C ASP A 808 -30.62 42.80 -1.70
N PRO A 809 -31.17 42.93 -0.47
CA PRO A 809 -30.97 41.94 0.59
C PRO A 809 -31.65 40.57 0.32
N ASN A 810 -32.50 40.45 -0.69
CA ASN A 810 -33.22 39.22 -0.99
C ASN A 810 -32.28 38.05 -1.32
N PHE A 811 -31.19 38.29 -2.06
CA PHE A 811 -30.22 37.25 -2.42
C PHE A 811 -29.68 36.54 -1.18
N TYR A 812 -29.14 37.28 -0.21
CA TYR A 812 -28.60 36.74 1.03
C TYR A 812 -29.64 35.89 1.80
N THR A 813 -30.89 36.35 1.83
CA THR A 813 -31.98 35.68 2.54
C THR A 813 -32.45 34.41 1.81
N GLU A 814 -32.49 34.44 0.47
CA GLU A 814 -32.84 33.28 -0.37
C GLU A 814 -31.75 32.21 -0.36
N SER A 815 -30.46 32.60 -0.37
CA SER A 815 -29.34 31.66 -0.24
C SER A 815 -29.39 30.91 1.10
N LEU A 816 -29.61 31.61 2.23
CA LEU A 816 -29.77 30.94 3.52
C LEU A 816 -30.99 30.01 3.58
N LYS A 817 -32.11 30.40 2.94
CA LYS A 817 -33.29 29.54 2.85
C LYS A 817 -33.01 28.28 2.03
N THR A 818 -32.35 28.43 0.88
CA THR A 818 -32.01 27.32 -0.03
C THR A 818 -31.15 26.27 0.69
N TYR A 819 -30.20 26.72 1.49
CA TYR A 819 -29.27 25.86 2.23
C TYR A 819 -29.61 25.75 3.73
N THR A 820 -30.89 25.85 4.12
CA THR A 820 -31.29 25.89 5.55
C THR A 820 -30.78 24.67 6.32
N ALA A 821 -30.92 23.47 5.78
CA ALA A 821 -30.48 22.23 6.43
C ALA A 821 -28.95 22.23 6.66
N LEU A 822 -28.19 22.59 5.63
CA LEU A 822 -26.73 22.70 5.68
C LEU A 822 -26.29 23.80 6.65
N SER A 823 -26.92 24.99 6.62
CA SER A 823 -26.59 26.10 7.53
C SER A 823 -26.81 25.75 9.00
N ASN A 824 -27.88 24.99 9.31
CA ASN A 824 -28.14 24.51 10.67
C ASN A 824 -27.17 23.41 11.10
N HIS A 825 -26.79 22.53 10.17
CA HIS A 825 -25.77 21.50 10.43
C HIS A 825 -24.41 22.14 10.71
N ILE A 826 -23.96 23.06 9.85
CA ILE A 826 -22.75 23.88 10.03
C ILE A 826 -22.81 24.58 11.38
N ARG A 827 -23.88 25.30 11.68
CA ARG A 827 -24.04 25.99 12.97
C ARG A 827 -23.89 25.05 14.17
N ARG A 828 -24.56 23.89 14.18
CA ARG A 828 -24.42 22.90 15.27
C ARG A 828 -23.00 22.35 15.37
N GLN A 829 -22.37 22.05 14.24
CA GLN A 829 -20.99 21.58 14.18
C GLN A 829 -20.02 22.63 14.73
N PHE A 830 -20.25 23.91 14.46
CA PHE A 830 -19.45 25.01 15.00
C PHE A 830 -19.76 25.34 16.46
N GLU A 831 -21.00 25.17 16.91
CA GLU A 831 -21.37 25.22 18.33
C GLU A 831 -20.65 24.10 19.14
N LEU A 832 -20.43 22.92 18.55
CA LEU A 832 -19.61 21.85 19.16
C LEU A 832 -18.11 22.20 19.25
N ILE A 833 -17.63 23.15 18.45
CA ILE A 833 -16.25 23.64 18.46
C ILE A 833 -16.08 24.78 19.48
N MET A 834 -17.15 25.32 20.09
CA MET A 834 -17.00 26.24 21.22
C MET A 834 -16.27 25.53 22.38
N PRO A 835 -15.08 25.96 22.79
CA PRO A 835 -14.43 25.39 23.95
C PRO A 835 -15.09 25.97 25.20
N GLU A 836 -15.86 25.16 25.92
CA GLU A 836 -16.05 25.33 27.37
C GLU A 836 -14.99 24.58 28.20
N SER A 837 -13.94 24.02 27.57
CA SER A 837 -12.98 23.15 28.26
C SER A 837 -11.66 23.85 28.60
N MET A 838 -11.29 23.77 29.89
CA MET A 838 -9.96 24.13 30.37
C MET A 838 -8.89 23.25 29.69
N ARG A 839 -7.93 23.83 28.98
CA ARG A 839 -6.78 23.10 28.41
C ARG A 839 -5.70 22.97 29.48
N LYS A 840 -5.21 21.76 29.74
CA LYS A 840 -4.03 21.56 30.58
C LYS A 840 -2.80 22.07 29.84
N THR A 841 -2.14 23.08 30.37
CA THR A 841 -0.80 23.51 29.97
C THR A 841 0.20 22.74 30.81
N TYR A 842 1.03 21.95 30.14
CA TYR A 842 2.06 21.08 30.72
C TYR A 842 3.40 21.81 30.79
N ARG A 843 4.39 21.20 31.44
CA ARG A 843 5.76 21.72 31.59
C ARG A 843 5.81 23.13 32.18
N LEU A 844 5.27 23.28 33.39
CA LEU A 844 5.31 24.51 34.18
C LEU A 844 6.16 24.30 35.44
N VAL A 845 6.82 25.37 35.89
CA VAL A 845 7.63 25.37 37.13
C VAL A 845 6.75 25.23 38.38
N ASP A 846 5.49 25.64 38.28
CA ASP A 846 4.48 25.54 39.33
C ASP A 846 3.10 25.32 38.67
N GLY A 847 2.24 24.52 39.30
CA GLY A 847 0.97 24.11 38.70
C GLY A 847 0.04 23.37 39.66
N GLU A 848 -1.10 22.93 39.15
CA GLU A 848 -2.13 22.23 39.94
C GLU A 848 -1.67 20.83 40.37
N ASP A 849 -0.91 20.13 39.53
CA ASP A 849 -0.45 18.77 39.77
C ASP A 849 0.80 18.47 38.92
N ILE A 850 1.49 17.37 39.23
CA ILE A 850 2.73 16.96 38.58
C ILE A 850 2.42 16.37 37.19
N ASP A 851 3.17 16.81 36.18
CA ASP A 851 3.28 16.14 34.89
C ASP A 851 4.22 14.95 35.04
N LEU A 852 3.64 13.75 35.14
CA LEU A 852 4.39 12.51 35.35
C LEU A 852 5.46 12.28 34.28
N ASN A 853 5.24 12.67 33.02
CA ASN A 853 6.22 12.50 31.96
C ASN A 853 7.40 13.46 32.16
N ALA A 854 7.13 14.73 32.49
CA ALA A 854 8.18 15.71 32.77
C ALA A 854 8.95 15.37 34.05
N ALA A 855 8.28 14.81 35.07
CA ALA A 855 8.93 14.35 36.29
C ALA A 855 9.81 13.12 36.05
N LEU A 856 9.39 12.19 35.19
CA LEU A 856 10.21 11.06 34.76
C LEU A 856 11.41 11.51 33.93
N GLU A 857 11.21 12.44 32.97
CA GLU A 857 12.31 13.06 32.22
C GLU A 857 13.32 13.72 33.16
N ALA A 858 12.86 14.53 34.12
CA ALA A 858 13.71 15.15 35.12
C ALA A 858 14.46 14.13 35.99
N TRP A 859 13.83 12.99 36.33
CA TRP A 859 14.50 11.92 37.06
C TRP A 859 15.57 11.22 36.22
N CYS A 860 15.29 10.99 34.94
CA CYS A 860 16.28 10.48 33.98
C CYS A 860 17.45 11.46 33.82
N ASP A 861 17.19 12.78 33.70
CA ASP A 861 18.22 13.82 33.62
C ASP A 861 19.14 13.79 34.84
N LEU A 862 18.57 13.65 36.04
CA LEU A 862 19.34 13.48 37.27
C LEU A 862 20.21 12.21 37.25
N ARG A 863 19.71 11.10 36.71
CA ARG A 863 20.49 9.85 36.57
C ARG A 863 21.63 10.01 35.56
N MET A 864 21.44 10.82 34.51
CA MET A 864 22.46 11.19 33.52
C MET A 864 23.48 12.24 34.02
N GLY A 865 23.31 12.78 35.25
CA GLY A 865 24.15 13.87 35.75
C GLY A 865 23.89 15.23 35.06
N VAL A 866 22.79 15.36 34.33
CA VAL A 866 22.35 16.59 33.65
C VAL A 866 21.41 17.37 34.59
N PRO A 867 21.51 18.71 34.66
CA PRO A 867 20.56 19.50 35.46
C PRO A 867 19.13 19.34 34.89
N PRO A 868 18.18 18.83 35.70
CA PRO A 868 16.82 18.55 35.23
C PRO A 868 16.02 19.83 34.98
N ASP A 869 15.03 19.78 34.08
CA ASP A 869 14.09 20.87 33.91
C ASP A 869 13.19 21.02 35.16
N GLU A 870 13.10 22.23 35.70
CA GLU A 870 12.24 22.55 36.85
C GLU A 870 10.74 22.52 36.49
N LYS A 871 10.43 22.44 35.20
CA LYS A 871 9.07 22.47 34.65
C LYS A 871 8.32 21.13 34.74
N ILE A 872 8.09 20.64 35.96
CA ILE A 872 7.47 19.33 36.18
C ILE A 872 5.96 19.37 36.49
N TYR A 873 5.30 20.52 36.40
CA TYR A 873 3.88 20.68 36.74
C TYR A 873 3.00 20.97 35.52
N TRP A 874 1.69 20.79 35.67
CA TRP A 874 0.68 21.27 34.71
C TRP A 874 -0.40 22.11 35.39
N HIS A 875 -1.03 23.02 34.63
CA HIS A 875 -2.11 23.89 35.09
C HIS A 875 -3.27 23.88 34.09
N ARG A 876 -4.52 24.06 34.53
CA ARG A 876 -5.68 24.22 33.63
C ARG A 876 -5.87 25.69 33.24
N ASN A 877 -5.72 26.04 31.97
CA ASN A 877 -5.92 27.41 31.49
C ASN A 877 -7.17 27.50 30.60
N ARG A 878 -7.97 28.55 30.80
CA ARG A 878 -9.20 28.79 30.06
C ARG A 878 -8.86 29.63 28.84
N ASN A 879 -8.53 28.99 27.72
CA ASN A 879 -8.09 29.70 26.52
C ASN A 879 -9.30 30.28 25.77
N ARG A 880 -9.29 31.59 25.51
CA ARG A 880 -10.27 32.24 24.61
C ARG A 880 -9.80 32.06 23.17
N ARG A 881 -10.71 31.66 22.29
CA ARG A 881 -10.47 31.62 20.85
C ARG A 881 -10.28 33.05 20.33
N ASP A 882 -9.13 33.34 19.73
CA ASP A 882 -8.75 34.65 19.20
C ASP A 882 -8.16 34.50 17.79
N VAL A 883 -9.06 34.47 16.80
CA VAL A 883 -8.78 34.15 15.40
C VAL A 883 -9.22 35.31 14.51
N ALA A 884 -8.34 35.74 13.60
CA ALA A 884 -8.63 36.73 12.56
C ALA A 884 -8.49 36.11 11.16
N VAL A 885 -9.49 36.31 10.30
CA VAL A 885 -9.56 35.67 8.99
C VAL A 885 -9.84 36.67 7.89
N VAL A 886 -9.18 36.54 6.74
CA VAL A 886 -9.55 37.29 5.53
C VAL A 886 -9.91 36.35 4.40
N PHE A 887 -11.07 36.57 3.79
CA PHE A 887 -11.50 35.91 2.57
C PHE A 887 -11.28 36.86 1.39
N LEU A 888 -10.49 36.40 0.41
CA LEU A 888 -10.15 37.12 -0.80
C LEU A 888 -10.80 36.39 -1.99
N LEU A 889 -11.86 36.99 -2.52
CA LEU A 889 -12.67 36.47 -3.63
C LEU A 889 -12.17 37.00 -4.97
N ASP A 890 -11.93 36.12 -5.93
CA ASP A 890 -11.59 36.51 -7.29
C ASP A 890 -12.84 37.06 -8.01
N MET A 891 -12.78 38.32 -8.45
CA MET A 891 -13.88 38.95 -9.21
C MET A 891 -13.50 39.12 -10.68
N SER A 892 -12.59 38.31 -11.23
CA SER A 892 -12.16 38.41 -12.62
C SER A 892 -13.18 37.87 -13.63
N ALA A 893 -12.98 38.17 -14.91
CA ALA A 893 -13.88 37.84 -16.02
C ALA A 893 -14.15 36.33 -16.18
N SER A 894 -13.22 35.47 -15.75
CA SER A 894 -13.37 34.01 -15.82
C SER A 894 -14.42 33.48 -14.83
N THR A 895 -14.68 34.19 -13.73
CA THR A 895 -15.78 33.87 -12.80
C THR A 895 -17.19 34.09 -13.40
N ALA A 896 -17.27 34.67 -14.61
CA ALA A 896 -18.51 34.82 -15.38
C ALA A 896 -18.90 33.56 -16.16
N GLU A 897 -18.06 32.52 -16.20
CA GLU A 897 -18.34 31.28 -16.92
C GLU A 897 -19.60 30.60 -16.36
N ALA A 898 -20.48 30.17 -17.27
CA ALA A 898 -21.73 29.50 -16.93
C ALA A 898 -21.47 28.02 -16.66
N ILE A 899 -21.93 27.52 -15.51
CA ILE A 899 -21.78 26.12 -15.13
C ILE A 899 -22.86 25.32 -15.88
N ASP A 900 -22.43 24.43 -16.78
CA ASP A 900 -23.34 23.60 -17.56
C ASP A 900 -23.95 22.52 -16.65
N GLU A 901 -25.27 22.58 -16.44
CA GLU A 901 -26.01 21.55 -15.72
C GLU A 901 -26.05 20.27 -16.57
N GLY A 902 -25.10 19.36 -16.33
CA GLY A 902 -25.28 17.95 -16.58
C GLY A 902 -24.54 17.38 -17.79
N ARG A 903 -23.63 16.45 -17.48
CA ARG A 903 -23.42 15.24 -18.27
C ARG A 903 -24.77 14.54 -18.50
N GLN A 904 -25.41 14.88 -19.61
CA GLN A 904 -26.32 14.01 -20.35
C GLN A 904 -25.92 14.11 -21.81
N MET A 905 -25.06 13.19 -22.27
CA MET A 905 -25.07 12.84 -23.69
C MET A 905 -26.35 12.06 -23.95
N VAL A 906 -27.42 12.78 -24.31
CA VAL A 906 -28.53 12.23 -25.09
C VAL A 906 -28.33 12.74 -26.51
N ASP A 907 -28.14 11.79 -27.41
CA ASP A 907 -28.08 11.99 -28.85
C ASP A 907 -29.43 12.50 -29.35
N ASP A 908 -29.51 13.77 -29.73
CA ASP A 908 -30.75 14.41 -30.22
C ASP A 908 -30.43 15.40 -31.36
N ARG A 909 -29.56 14.97 -32.29
CA ARG A 909 -29.14 15.78 -33.46
C ARG A 909 -29.95 15.52 -34.74
N ASP A 910 -30.80 14.50 -34.78
CA ASP A 910 -31.58 14.18 -35.99
C ASP A 910 -33.07 14.51 -35.83
N ALA A 911 -33.58 15.32 -36.78
CA ALA A 911 -35.01 15.62 -36.85
C ALA A 911 -35.77 14.40 -37.39
N PRO A 912 -36.85 13.95 -36.75
CA PRO A 912 -37.63 12.81 -37.25
C PRO A 912 -38.29 13.12 -38.60
N ASP A 913 -38.28 12.14 -39.51
CA ASP A 913 -38.87 12.23 -40.86
C ASP A 913 -40.42 12.23 -40.85
N ASP A 914 -41.06 11.83 -39.75
CA ASP A 914 -42.52 11.80 -39.63
C ASP A 914 -43.10 13.20 -39.37
N PRO A 915 -44.09 13.70 -40.15
CA PRO A 915 -44.63 15.04 -40.01
C PRO A 915 -45.32 15.33 -38.65
N VAL A 916 -45.84 14.31 -37.98
CA VAL A 916 -46.52 14.47 -36.69
C VAL A 916 -45.50 14.50 -35.56
N GLU A 917 -44.50 13.61 -35.58
CA GLU A 917 -43.35 13.67 -34.66
C GLU A 917 -42.51 14.93 -34.86
N TYR A 918 -42.32 15.41 -36.10
CA TYR A 918 -41.64 16.67 -36.40
C TYR A 918 -42.37 17.87 -35.78
N MET A 919 -43.70 17.87 -35.82
CA MET A 919 -44.53 18.90 -35.18
C MET A 919 -44.47 18.81 -33.65
N VAL A 920 -44.37 17.61 -33.07
CA VAL A 920 -44.18 17.40 -31.63
C VAL A 920 -42.77 17.79 -31.19
N TRP A 921 -41.75 17.50 -31.99
CA TRP A 921 -40.35 17.91 -31.83
C TRP A 921 -40.21 19.45 -31.88
N LEU A 922 -40.88 20.10 -32.85
CA LEU A 922 -41.00 21.56 -32.93
C LEU A 922 -41.79 22.17 -31.77
N ARG A 923 -42.83 21.48 -31.27
CA ARG A 923 -43.65 21.96 -30.15
C ARG A 923 -42.89 21.85 -28.82
N ARG A 924 -42.16 20.74 -28.58
CA ARG A 924 -41.21 20.59 -27.47
C ARG A 924 -40.13 21.68 -27.48
N ARG A 925 -39.61 22.04 -28.67
CA ARG A 925 -38.64 23.14 -28.82
C ARG A 925 -39.22 24.54 -28.62
N ARG A 926 -40.52 24.77 -28.87
CA ARG A 926 -41.18 26.08 -28.66
C ARG A 926 -41.78 26.27 -27.27
N GLU A 927 -42.23 25.19 -26.62
CA GLU A 927 -42.80 25.24 -25.26
C GLU A 927 -41.72 25.18 -24.17
N GLY A 928 -40.49 24.76 -24.50
CA GLY A 928 -39.32 24.75 -23.62
C GLY A 928 -38.54 26.08 -23.50
N LEU A 929 -39.24 27.23 -23.45
CA LEU A 929 -38.66 28.51 -23.04
C LEU A 929 -38.79 28.71 -21.52
N VAL A 930 -38.50 27.66 -20.75
CA VAL A 930 -38.13 27.79 -19.36
C VAL A 930 -36.64 28.12 -19.38
N ARG A 931 -36.28 29.30 -18.85
CA ARG A 931 -34.88 29.72 -18.67
C ARG A 931 -34.08 28.55 -18.10
N ARG A 932 -33.09 28.03 -18.84
CA ARG A 932 -32.05 27.20 -18.25
C ARG A 932 -31.45 28.01 -17.11
N ASN A 933 -31.46 27.48 -15.90
CA ASN A 933 -30.99 28.17 -14.72
C ASN A 933 -29.47 27.96 -14.64
N TYR A 934 -28.71 28.61 -15.53
CA TYR A 934 -27.25 28.58 -15.43
C TYR A 934 -26.86 29.40 -14.19
N LYS A 935 -26.17 28.77 -13.23
CA LYS A 935 -25.44 29.52 -12.20
C LYS A 935 -24.03 29.79 -12.71
N ARG A 936 -23.50 30.98 -12.45
CA ARG A 936 -22.10 31.29 -12.71
C ARG A 936 -21.25 30.94 -11.50
N ILE A 937 -19.95 30.81 -11.71
CA ILE A 937 -18.98 30.55 -10.62
C ILE A 937 -19.13 31.58 -9.50
N ILE A 938 -19.20 32.86 -9.85
CA ILE A 938 -19.39 33.96 -8.89
C ILE A 938 -20.69 33.84 -8.08
N ASP A 939 -21.76 33.24 -8.64
CA ASP A 939 -23.04 33.09 -7.94
C ASP A 939 -22.90 32.02 -6.82
N LEU A 940 -22.10 30.97 -7.05
CA LEU A 940 -21.76 29.96 -6.03
C LEU A 940 -20.79 30.49 -4.97
N GLU A 941 -19.81 31.32 -5.35
CA GLU A 941 -18.90 31.98 -4.40
C GLU A 941 -19.65 32.90 -3.43
N LYS A 942 -20.65 33.64 -3.91
CA LYS A 942 -21.54 34.45 -3.05
C LYS A 942 -22.37 33.58 -2.11
N GLU A 943 -22.89 32.46 -2.59
CA GLU A 943 -23.67 31.51 -1.77
C GLU A 943 -22.79 30.90 -0.66
N GLY A 944 -21.57 30.45 -1.00
CA GLY A 944 -20.60 29.93 -0.03
C GLY A 944 -20.16 30.98 0.99
N THR A 945 -19.89 32.21 0.54
CA THR A 945 -19.56 33.34 1.42
C THR A 945 -20.71 33.65 2.39
N THR A 946 -21.96 33.56 1.93
CA THR A 946 -23.16 33.77 2.76
C THR A 946 -23.27 32.74 3.88
N LEU A 947 -23.03 31.45 3.58
CA LEU A 947 -23.04 30.38 4.59
C LEU A 947 -21.90 30.52 5.60
N LEU A 948 -20.73 30.88 5.12
CA LEU A 948 -19.55 31.10 5.93
C LEU A 948 -19.73 32.29 6.89
N ILE A 949 -20.26 33.42 6.43
CA ILE A 949 -20.60 34.58 7.29
C ILE A 949 -21.51 34.12 8.42
N ASN A 950 -22.57 33.37 8.12
CA ASN A 950 -23.50 32.89 9.13
C ASN A 950 -22.83 31.96 10.17
N ALA A 951 -21.85 31.17 9.74
CA ALA A 951 -21.04 30.33 10.63
C ALA A 951 -20.10 31.19 11.51
N LEU A 952 -19.36 32.13 10.92
CA LEU A 952 -18.41 33.00 11.62
C LEU A 952 -19.09 33.90 12.66
N GLU A 953 -20.25 34.46 12.33
CA GLU A 953 -21.07 35.25 13.24
C GLU A 953 -21.58 34.42 14.44
N SER A 954 -21.77 33.10 14.27
CA SER A 954 -22.18 32.22 15.36
C SER A 954 -21.03 31.91 16.33
N ILE A 955 -19.78 31.92 15.85
CA ILE A 955 -18.56 31.61 16.62
C ILE A 955 -17.99 32.87 17.30
N GLY A 956 -18.10 34.03 16.65
CA GLY A 956 -17.55 35.30 17.11
C GLY A 956 -16.10 35.57 16.69
N ASP A 957 -15.59 34.88 15.66
CA ASP A 957 -14.25 35.13 15.11
C ASP A 957 -14.21 36.48 14.36
N THR A 958 -13.05 37.14 14.34
CA THR A 958 -12.87 38.39 13.58
C THR A 958 -12.62 38.05 12.12
N TYR A 959 -13.34 38.66 11.18
CA TYR A 959 -13.16 38.34 9.75
C TYR A 959 -13.36 39.54 8.82
N GLY A 960 -12.64 39.56 7.69
CA GLY A 960 -12.83 40.49 6.58
C GLY A 960 -13.15 39.74 5.29
N ILE A 961 -13.92 40.37 4.40
CA ILE A 961 -14.29 39.82 3.09
C ILE A 961 -14.01 40.87 2.03
N TYR A 962 -13.12 40.52 1.11
CA TYR A 962 -12.69 41.39 0.03
C TYR A 962 -12.76 40.66 -1.30
N GLY A 963 -12.99 41.41 -2.38
CA GLY A 963 -12.86 40.94 -3.75
C GLY A 963 -11.69 41.63 -4.45
N PHE A 964 -11.13 41.04 -5.50
CA PHE A 964 -10.10 41.70 -6.29
C PHE A 964 -10.29 41.49 -7.79
N SER A 965 -9.82 42.46 -8.59
CA SER A 965 -9.77 42.37 -10.04
C SER A 965 -8.60 43.21 -10.57
N GLY A 966 -7.89 42.73 -11.57
CA GLY A 966 -6.72 43.37 -12.17
C GLY A 966 -6.98 43.97 -13.54
N TYR A 967 -6.44 45.16 -13.81
CA TYR A 967 -6.34 45.72 -15.16
C TYR A 967 -4.98 46.40 -15.34
N GLY A 968 -3.94 45.59 -15.44
CA GLY A 968 -2.54 46.02 -15.50
C GLY A 968 -1.99 46.55 -14.17
N ARG A 969 -0.69 46.81 -14.15
CA ARG A 969 0.06 47.23 -12.94
C ARG A 969 -0.42 48.55 -12.33
N GLU A 970 -1.04 49.39 -13.14
CA GLU A 970 -1.51 50.73 -12.76
C GLU A 970 -2.96 50.75 -12.25
N ASN A 971 -3.67 49.61 -12.29
CA ASN A 971 -5.05 49.51 -11.83
C ASN A 971 -5.41 48.10 -11.33
N VAL A 972 -4.93 47.75 -10.13
CA VAL A 972 -5.45 46.60 -9.37
C VAL A 972 -6.58 47.07 -8.46
N GLU A 973 -7.81 46.64 -8.71
CA GLU A 973 -8.97 47.04 -7.93
C GLU A 973 -9.20 46.05 -6.77
N PHE A 974 -9.33 46.59 -5.56
CA PHE A 974 -9.58 45.84 -4.34
C PHE A 974 -10.91 46.26 -3.73
N TYR A 975 -11.88 45.37 -3.77
CA TYR A 975 -13.26 45.60 -3.42
C TYR A 975 -13.54 45.22 -1.96
N VAL A 976 -13.93 46.18 -1.13
CA VAL A 976 -14.31 45.96 0.26
C VAL A 976 -15.79 45.60 0.35
N ILE A 977 -16.08 44.33 0.61
CA ILE A 977 -17.44 43.85 0.90
C ILE A 977 -17.73 44.04 2.38
N LYS A 978 -16.80 43.60 3.24
CA LYS A 978 -16.79 43.84 4.68
C LYS A 978 -15.35 44.04 5.13
N ASP A 979 -15.04 45.21 5.69
CA ASP A 979 -13.73 45.41 6.31
C ASP A 979 -13.59 44.57 7.59
N ILE A 980 -12.37 44.16 7.92
CA ILE A 980 -12.09 43.31 9.07
C ILE A 980 -12.59 43.91 10.39
N ASN A 981 -12.54 45.24 10.52
CA ASN A 981 -13.02 45.96 11.70
C ASN A 981 -14.51 46.39 11.60
N GLU A 982 -15.17 46.17 10.46
CA GLU A 982 -16.57 46.53 10.24
C GLU A 982 -17.50 45.48 10.86
N ALA A 983 -18.43 45.89 11.72
CA ALA A 983 -19.43 44.98 12.29
C ALA A 983 -20.44 44.52 11.22
N PHE A 984 -20.90 43.27 11.30
CA PHE A 984 -21.87 42.73 10.36
C PHE A 984 -23.22 43.46 10.45
N SER A 985 -23.70 43.98 9.32
CA SER A 985 -24.90 44.81 9.23
C SER A 985 -25.67 44.52 7.95
N ASP A 986 -26.92 45.00 7.86
CA ASP A 986 -27.74 44.83 6.66
C ASP A 986 -27.13 45.48 5.40
N LYS A 987 -26.20 46.43 5.56
CA LYS A 987 -25.44 47.01 4.43
C LYS A 987 -24.55 45.96 3.78
N ILE A 988 -23.86 45.13 4.58
CA ILE A 988 -22.97 44.08 4.07
C ILE A 988 -23.77 43.02 3.32
N LYS A 989 -24.95 42.64 3.82
CA LYS A 989 -25.86 41.72 3.11
C LYS A 989 -26.22 42.23 1.70
N ARG A 990 -26.41 43.54 1.57
CA ARG A 990 -26.70 44.20 0.29
C ARG A 990 -25.46 44.28 -0.62
N ARG A 991 -24.26 44.44 -0.07
CA ARG A 991 -23.02 44.49 -0.86
C ARG A 991 -22.71 43.15 -1.55
N ILE A 992 -23.01 42.02 -0.90
CA ILE A 992 -22.80 40.67 -1.46
C ILE A 992 -23.56 40.48 -2.79
N ASP A 993 -24.78 41.01 -2.89
CA ASP A 993 -25.58 40.97 -4.13
C ASP A 993 -24.85 41.64 -5.32
N LYS A 994 -24.14 42.75 -5.06
CA LYS A 994 -23.45 43.57 -6.06
C LYS A 994 -22.06 43.10 -6.47
N VAL A 995 -21.56 42.02 -5.89
CA VAL A 995 -20.32 41.37 -6.35
C VAL A 995 -20.56 40.87 -7.79
N THR A 996 -19.80 41.33 -8.77
CA THR A 996 -19.91 40.87 -10.17
C THR A 996 -18.54 40.60 -10.78
N PRO A 997 -18.43 39.69 -11.76
CA PRO A 997 -17.21 39.50 -12.52
C PRO A 997 -16.82 40.79 -13.27
N LEU A 998 -15.53 41.11 -13.29
CA LEU A 998 -14.94 42.34 -13.82
C LEU A 998 -13.79 42.02 -14.79
N HIS A 999 -12.58 42.52 -14.53
CA HIS A 999 -11.42 42.52 -15.44
C HIS A 999 -10.55 41.26 -15.25
N ALA A 1000 -9.22 41.37 -15.38
CA ALA A 1000 -8.26 40.27 -15.28
C ALA A 1000 -7.86 39.97 -13.81
N THR A 1001 -6.77 39.24 -13.58
CA THR A 1001 -6.39 38.66 -12.27
C THR A 1001 -4.92 38.96 -11.93
N ARG A 1002 -4.65 40.00 -11.11
CA ARG A 1002 -3.30 40.32 -10.59
C ARG A 1002 -3.18 39.97 -9.10
N MET A 1003 -2.96 38.69 -8.79
CA MET A 1003 -3.05 38.16 -7.41
C MET A 1003 -1.97 38.68 -6.47
N GLY A 1004 -0.70 38.78 -6.90
CA GLY A 1004 0.41 39.14 -6.01
C GLY A 1004 0.18 40.45 -5.23
N ALA A 1005 -0.23 41.51 -5.92
CA ALA A 1005 -0.53 42.80 -5.30
C ALA A 1005 -1.76 42.74 -4.36
N ALA A 1006 -2.81 42.00 -4.74
CA ALA A 1006 -4.01 41.85 -3.91
C ALA A 1006 -3.71 41.06 -2.62
N ILE A 1007 -2.89 40.01 -2.72
CA ILE A 1007 -2.43 39.20 -1.57
C ILE A 1007 -1.61 40.06 -0.61
N ARG A 1008 -0.64 40.85 -1.10
CA ARG A 1008 0.16 41.76 -0.26
C ARG A 1008 -0.71 42.79 0.47
N HIS A 1009 -1.75 43.29 -0.20
CA HIS A 1009 -2.71 44.22 0.42
C HIS A 1009 -3.57 43.55 1.51
N ALA A 1010 -4.14 42.37 1.22
CA ALA A 1010 -4.90 41.59 2.20
C ALA A 1010 -4.03 41.18 3.41
N ALA A 1011 -2.77 40.79 3.18
CA ALA A 1011 -1.82 40.45 4.22
C ALA A 1011 -1.53 41.66 5.14
N THR A 1012 -1.42 42.87 4.58
CA THR A 1012 -1.25 44.10 5.37
C THR A 1012 -2.47 44.37 6.29
N LYS A 1013 -3.69 44.07 5.83
CA LYS A 1013 -4.91 44.21 6.64
C LYS A 1013 -4.95 43.22 7.81
N LEU A 1014 -4.48 41.98 7.61
CA LEU A 1014 -4.36 40.95 8.66
C LEU A 1014 -3.20 41.23 9.63
N GLU A 1015 -2.09 41.74 9.13
CA GLU A 1015 -0.91 42.09 9.94
C GLU A 1015 -1.28 43.07 11.05
N ASN A 1016 -2.15 44.05 10.75
CA ASN A 1016 -2.64 45.06 11.68
C ASN A 1016 -3.60 44.53 12.78
N GLN A 1017 -3.96 43.25 12.77
CA GLN A 1017 -4.82 42.64 13.79
C GLN A 1017 -4.01 42.04 14.95
N GLU A 1018 -4.50 42.15 16.18
CA GLU A 1018 -3.84 41.60 17.38
C GLU A 1018 -4.12 40.10 17.60
N ALA A 1019 -4.87 39.43 16.70
CA ALA A 1019 -5.23 38.02 16.86
C ALA A 1019 -4.03 37.07 16.77
N ASN A 1020 -4.02 36.04 17.64
CA ASN A 1020 -2.98 35.01 17.69
C ASN A 1020 -2.93 34.12 16.45
N THR A 1021 -4.09 33.84 15.84
CA THR A 1021 -4.18 33.04 14.63
C THR A 1021 -4.71 33.91 13.48
N LYS A 1022 -3.90 34.08 12.43
CA LYS A 1022 -4.24 34.86 11.24
C LYS A 1022 -4.31 33.95 10.02
N ILE A 1023 -5.47 33.91 9.35
CA ILE A 1023 -5.70 33.02 8.20
C ILE A 1023 -6.17 33.84 7.00
N MET A 1024 -5.64 33.54 5.82
CA MET A 1024 -6.06 34.15 4.56
C MET A 1024 -6.55 33.08 3.60
N PHE A 1025 -7.83 33.12 3.24
CA PHE A 1025 -8.42 32.27 2.22
C PHE A 1025 -8.44 32.98 0.88
N LEU A 1026 -7.79 32.41 -0.13
CA LEU A 1026 -7.86 32.84 -1.51
C LEU A 1026 -8.80 31.90 -2.27
N ILE A 1027 -9.91 32.43 -2.78
CA ILE A 1027 -10.89 31.69 -3.58
C ILE A 1027 -10.77 32.22 -5.01
N SER A 1028 -10.23 31.39 -5.91
CA SER A 1028 -9.98 31.76 -7.30
C SER A 1028 -10.06 30.52 -8.20
N ASP A 1029 -10.41 30.72 -9.46
CA ASP A 1029 -10.35 29.68 -10.50
C ASP A 1029 -8.89 29.28 -10.86
N GLY A 1030 -7.90 29.89 -10.21
CA GLY A 1030 -6.55 29.37 -10.02
C GLY A 1030 -5.48 30.01 -10.90
N ARG A 1031 -5.83 30.77 -11.95
CA ARG A 1031 -4.82 31.22 -12.93
C ARG A 1031 -4.54 32.72 -12.82
N PRO A 1032 -3.36 33.14 -12.28
CA PRO A 1032 -2.97 34.53 -12.31
C PRO A 1032 -2.70 34.96 -13.75
N GLN A 1033 -3.49 35.90 -14.25
CA GLN A 1033 -3.34 36.44 -15.61
C GLN A 1033 -3.77 37.90 -15.65
N ASP A 1034 -2.86 38.79 -16.04
CA ASP A 1034 -3.12 40.23 -16.15
C ASP A 1034 -2.26 40.84 -17.26
N ARG A 1035 -2.68 42.01 -17.74
CA ARG A 1035 -1.97 42.79 -18.77
C ARG A 1035 -0.60 43.20 -18.24
N GLY A 1036 0.45 42.82 -18.95
CA GLY A 1036 1.85 43.12 -18.60
C GLY A 1036 2.60 41.99 -17.87
N TYR A 1037 1.96 40.85 -17.60
CA TYR A 1037 2.66 39.65 -17.11
C TYR A 1037 3.35 38.81 -18.20
N SER A 1038 2.99 39.01 -19.49
CA SER A 1038 3.63 38.32 -20.62
C SER A 1038 4.08 39.32 -21.67
N ARG A 1039 5.34 39.22 -22.12
CA ARG A 1039 5.71 39.71 -23.45
C ARG A 1039 5.05 38.76 -24.47
N GLU A 1040 4.17 39.28 -25.31
CA GLU A 1040 3.56 38.55 -26.45
C GLU A 1040 2.52 37.44 -26.15
N GLY A 1041 2.10 37.25 -24.89
CA GLY A 1041 0.97 36.36 -24.55
C GLY A 1041 1.31 34.87 -24.38
N VAL A 1042 2.60 34.52 -24.26
CA VAL A 1042 3.07 33.13 -24.13
C VAL A 1042 3.66 32.83 -22.74
N GLU A 1043 4.16 33.84 -22.01
CA GLU A 1043 4.86 33.66 -20.73
C GLU A 1043 3.90 33.66 -19.54
N LYS A 1044 3.41 32.49 -19.13
CA LYS A 1044 2.50 32.30 -17.99
C LYS A 1044 3.22 32.16 -16.63
N GLU A 1045 4.52 31.90 -16.64
CA GLU A 1045 5.31 31.57 -15.45
C GLU A 1045 5.56 32.78 -14.53
N TYR A 1046 5.66 33.99 -15.08
CA TYR A 1046 5.95 35.19 -14.29
C TYR A 1046 4.90 35.45 -13.21
N ALA A 1047 3.62 35.36 -13.58
CA ALA A 1047 2.49 35.64 -12.70
C ALA A 1047 2.38 34.61 -11.57
N VAL A 1048 2.77 33.36 -11.85
CA VAL A 1048 2.83 32.26 -10.87
C VAL A 1048 3.92 32.54 -9.83
N HIS A 1049 5.12 32.94 -10.26
CA HIS A 1049 6.23 33.23 -9.34
C HIS A 1049 6.01 34.49 -8.48
N ASP A 1050 5.43 35.57 -9.02
CA ASP A 1050 5.07 36.74 -8.20
C ASP A 1050 4.01 36.39 -7.14
N THR A 1051 3.02 35.58 -7.52
CA THR A 1051 1.98 35.11 -6.59
C THR A 1051 2.57 34.18 -5.51
N HIS A 1052 3.46 33.26 -5.89
CA HIS A 1052 4.19 32.41 -4.96
C HIS A 1052 4.94 33.23 -3.90
N MET A 1053 5.70 34.25 -4.35
CA MET A 1053 6.43 35.12 -3.45
C MET A 1053 5.51 35.91 -2.52
N ALA A 1054 4.37 36.42 -3.00
CA ALA A 1054 3.39 37.08 -2.16
C ALA A 1054 2.80 36.16 -1.06
N LEU A 1055 2.61 34.86 -1.36
CA LEU A 1055 2.16 33.87 -0.38
C LEU A 1055 3.26 33.53 0.65
N VAL A 1056 4.52 33.40 0.21
CA VAL A 1056 5.68 33.24 1.10
C VAL A 1056 5.85 34.43 2.03
N GLU A 1057 5.68 35.65 1.51
CA GLU A 1057 5.69 36.89 2.31
C GLU A 1057 4.60 36.89 3.39
N ALA A 1058 3.38 36.46 3.05
CA ALA A 1058 2.30 36.32 4.04
C ALA A 1058 2.66 35.31 5.14
N ARG A 1059 3.24 34.16 4.77
CA ARG A 1059 3.70 33.13 5.72
C ARG A 1059 4.79 33.66 6.66
N ARG A 1060 5.75 34.43 6.14
CA ARG A 1060 6.79 35.10 6.95
C ARG A 1060 6.18 36.06 7.98
N LYS A 1061 5.02 36.66 7.68
CA LYS A 1061 4.24 37.50 8.60
C LYS A 1061 3.33 36.70 9.55
N GLN A 1062 3.55 35.38 9.68
CA GLN A 1062 2.73 34.46 10.50
C GLN A 1062 1.25 34.40 10.09
N ILE A 1063 0.94 34.73 8.84
CA ILE A 1063 -0.39 34.55 8.26
C ILE A 1063 -0.39 33.20 7.54
N THR A 1064 -1.39 32.36 7.77
CA THR A 1064 -1.56 31.08 7.07
C THR A 1064 -2.38 31.31 5.80
N PRO A 1065 -1.78 31.35 4.60
CA PRO A 1065 -2.53 31.36 3.35
C PRO A 1065 -3.11 29.96 3.05
N PHE A 1066 -4.33 29.93 2.50
CA PHE A 1066 -4.95 28.73 1.96
C PHE A 1066 -5.64 29.04 0.63
N CYS A 1067 -5.33 28.28 -0.41
CA CYS A 1067 -5.88 28.49 -1.75
C CYS A 1067 -6.96 27.46 -2.09
N LEU A 1068 -8.13 27.92 -2.51
CA LEU A 1068 -9.23 27.07 -2.94
C LEU A 1068 -9.54 27.35 -4.41
N THR A 1069 -9.49 26.31 -5.23
CA THR A 1069 -9.72 26.43 -6.67
C THR A 1069 -10.57 25.31 -7.24
N VAL A 1070 -11.11 25.54 -8.44
CA VAL A 1070 -12.09 24.69 -9.12
C VAL A 1070 -11.52 24.13 -10.44
N ASP A 1071 -10.30 24.54 -10.84
CA ASP A 1071 -9.66 24.09 -12.09
C ASP A 1071 -9.14 22.65 -11.96
N LYS A 1072 -9.80 21.71 -12.66
CA LYS A 1072 -9.39 20.29 -12.72
C LYS A 1072 -8.00 20.09 -13.33
N ALA A 1073 -7.55 21.00 -14.19
CA ALA A 1073 -6.21 21.00 -14.77
C ALA A 1073 -5.21 21.81 -13.92
N GLY A 1074 -5.62 22.23 -12.71
CA GLY A 1074 -4.86 23.16 -11.87
C GLY A 1074 -3.66 22.57 -11.13
N HIS A 1075 -3.58 21.25 -10.97
CA HIS A 1075 -2.61 20.61 -10.08
C HIS A 1075 -1.15 21.00 -10.38
N ASP A 1076 -0.77 21.10 -11.66
CA ASP A 1076 0.63 21.30 -12.05
C ASP A 1076 1.15 22.71 -11.69
N TYR A 1077 0.38 23.77 -11.97
CA TYR A 1077 0.81 25.13 -11.64
C TYR A 1077 0.52 25.51 -10.18
N LEU A 1078 -0.54 24.97 -9.55
CA LEU A 1078 -0.83 25.24 -8.14
C LEU A 1078 0.28 24.71 -7.23
N LYS A 1079 0.85 23.55 -7.56
CA LYS A 1079 2.01 23.03 -6.84
C LYS A 1079 3.19 24.00 -6.91
N SER A 1080 3.47 24.58 -8.08
CA SER A 1080 4.51 25.61 -8.23
C SER A 1080 4.17 26.95 -7.54
N MET A 1081 2.89 27.33 -7.51
CA MET A 1081 2.41 28.58 -6.92
C MET A 1081 2.36 28.51 -5.39
N CYS A 1082 1.86 27.43 -4.83
CA CYS A 1082 1.66 27.26 -3.39
C CYS A 1082 2.87 26.62 -2.70
N GLY A 1083 3.71 25.85 -3.41
CA GLY A 1083 4.79 25.08 -2.78
C GLY A 1083 4.25 24.18 -1.69
N ASP A 1084 4.79 24.28 -0.47
CA ASP A 1084 4.34 23.53 0.71
C ASP A 1084 3.11 24.15 1.41
N MET A 1085 2.45 25.15 0.81
CA MET A 1085 1.28 25.82 1.39
C MET A 1085 -0.01 25.07 1.03
N GLY A 1086 -0.97 25.06 1.96
CA GLY A 1086 -2.23 24.33 1.79
C GLY A 1086 -3.06 24.86 0.62
N TYR A 1087 -3.45 23.97 -0.29
CA TYR A 1087 -4.41 24.24 -1.34
C TYR A 1087 -5.37 23.07 -1.54
N GLU A 1088 -6.58 23.34 -2.04
CA GLU A 1088 -7.54 22.30 -2.42
C GLU A 1088 -8.13 22.59 -3.81
N VAL A 1089 -8.23 21.52 -4.62
CA VAL A 1089 -8.86 21.54 -5.94
C VAL A 1089 -10.21 20.84 -5.86
N LEU A 1090 -11.30 21.60 -5.98
CA LEU A 1090 -12.66 21.08 -5.94
C LEU A 1090 -13.01 20.37 -7.25
N ALA A 1091 -13.35 19.08 -7.16
CA ALA A 1091 -13.78 18.28 -8.31
C ALA A 1091 -15.15 18.69 -8.86
N ASP A 1092 -15.97 19.32 -8.01
CA ASP A 1092 -17.28 19.85 -8.37
C ASP A 1092 -17.51 21.21 -7.71
N ILE A 1093 -17.79 22.24 -8.51
CA ILE A 1093 -17.98 23.61 -8.04
C ILE A 1093 -19.23 23.76 -7.16
N TRP A 1094 -20.23 22.90 -7.37
CA TRP A 1094 -21.46 22.89 -6.57
C TRP A 1094 -21.21 22.51 -5.11
N SER A 1095 -20.07 21.90 -4.79
CA SER A 1095 -19.67 21.55 -3.43
C SER A 1095 -19.04 22.71 -2.65
N LEU A 1096 -18.72 23.83 -3.32
CA LEU A 1096 -18.06 24.99 -2.70
C LEU A 1096 -18.77 25.52 -1.43
N PRO A 1097 -20.12 25.67 -1.42
CA PRO A 1097 -20.82 26.19 -0.24
C PRO A 1097 -20.79 25.24 0.98
N GLU A 1098 -20.58 23.94 0.77
CA GLU A 1098 -20.44 22.93 1.83
C GLU A 1098 -18.99 22.77 2.30
N ARG A 1099 -18.04 22.79 1.35
CA ARG A 1099 -16.62 22.56 1.61
C ARG A 1099 -15.93 23.72 2.32
N LEU A 1100 -16.25 24.97 1.95
CA LEU A 1100 -15.58 26.14 2.51
C LEU A 1100 -15.69 26.23 4.06
N PRO A 1101 -16.88 26.02 4.67
CA PRO A 1101 -17.00 25.92 6.13
C PRO A 1101 -16.22 24.73 6.74
N MET A 1102 -16.17 23.58 6.08
CA MET A 1102 -15.43 22.41 6.57
C MET A 1102 -13.92 22.65 6.59
N LEU A 1103 -13.38 23.30 5.55
CA LEU A 1103 -11.98 23.67 5.46
C LEU A 1103 -11.59 24.68 6.54
N TYR A 1104 -12.44 25.68 6.76
CA TYR A 1104 -12.26 26.61 7.85
C TYR A 1104 -12.13 25.89 9.21
N ARG A 1105 -12.97 24.88 9.45
CA ARG A 1105 -12.88 24.04 10.65
C ARG A 1105 -11.53 23.31 10.73
N GLN A 1106 -11.10 22.65 9.66
CA GLN A 1106 -9.83 21.89 9.68
C GLN A 1106 -8.65 22.80 10.03
N LEU A 1107 -8.55 23.95 9.36
CA LEU A 1107 -7.45 24.90 9.59
C LEU A 1107 -7.49 25.57 10.97
N THR A 1108 -8.67 25.71 11.58
CA THR A 1108 -8.82 26.27 12.93
C THR A 1108 -8.75 25.22 14.04
N ALA A 1109 -8.95 23.93 13.73
CA ALA A 1109 -8.85 22.81 14.69
C ALA A 1109 -7.43 22.23 14.81
N LEU A 1110 -6.57 22.43 13.80
CA LEU A 1110 -5.21 21.89 13.73
C LEU A 1110 -4.17 22.60 14.65
N ARG A 1111 -4.58 23.47 15.60
CA ARG A 1111 -3.67 24.17 16.54
C ARG A 1111 -4.21 24.32 17.96
#